data_AF-A0A4R4Q5F5-F1
#
_entry.id   AF-A0A4R4Q5F5-F1
#
_cell.length_a   1.000
_cell.length_b   1.000
_cell.length_c   1.000
_cell.angle_alpha   90.00
_cell.angle_beta   90.00
_cell.angle_gamma   90.00
#
_symmetry.space_group_name_H-M   'P 1'
#
loop_
_entity.id
_entity.type
_entity.pdbx_description
1 polymer ?
#
loop_
_entity_poly.entity_id
_entity_poly.type
_entity_poly.pdbx_seq_one_letter_code
_entity_poly.pdbx_strand_id
1 'polypeptide(L)'
;MGDISRHRDIFLFTRETVPAAFLDNAKLTVDDLTYLELGNYLTDVSQFRDPVTYIFAKQRIWREFVIPAVRDETQLLRGLAALGGAAALAASQYLKTLTSGTAADVIEGSGIGLAAIGGVIALLPPDTYADLSGADTWIDTLLGTPIERTPGVVRDDAKHYGYLGEFFRLFIEGTTHLLFAQDVPRRLDGAWGSIKPIPANRVDDVYGEFFTQYYPHEHTDQPPYVWDASKRPANKLYQPSRRQANLADGEVGVMNAVDAHYVAYLAQGLAGIEDDWRELKREDRAGRQRLLVRVGKLLHGVEDWFFHSNVVELLELRSYRPAQVDGESDDAFLTRFVNDVAKRRPEFVSADPASAIRLKRKLFRRLRYPAYEAGGKTQTAGVLSKTRMSTPSLRHAYPAFPSAQDTAHTLLHALENLEQQLAGKPGELPPWAKETLEQYNLETLGTLAAPLAVAAATPKLRESIPLILTLLSDDERRRLAANVAPEDWPLQPGAVAPKRKVEETELELQLKRHAAALEPRLQSDGNTESNYDQFVRFLVKRGRLNDKGRAALLAAFAIDRKAEQLPTEAPGAGGFLMQFAVSDLQKLLIEGNAKSAELDKRAGSIVAPESDNGAFHEIVGSHSLMSKDTLTSVPFFDDARVLAGVASATVFTILLEQVAVPKADRRLAWEDVLHHLIRFPPSNGGWERRALALYAPEQKIPHYADLPEFARLAKASLRPVPKQQKPSRSKRADLEERYRRLETELSKYRYP
;
A
#
# COMPACT_ATOMS: atom_id res chain seq x y z
N MET A 1 3.31 -0.20 -1.78
CA MET A 1 2.73 0.24 -0.54
C MET A 1 3.92 0.24 0.42
N GLY A 2 4.38 1.44 0.77
CA GLY A 2 5.78 1.69 1.18
C GLY A 2 6.78 1.39 0.06
N ASP A 3 7.87 2.15 -0.04
CA ASP A 3 9.07 1.63 -0.68
C ASP A 3 9.84 0.83 0.37
N ILE A 4 9.63 -0.50 0.40
CA ILE A 4 10.32 -1.46 1.29
C ILE A 4 11.85 -1.22 1.26
N SER A 5 12.37 -0.76 0.13
CA SER A 5 13.79 -0.44 -0.03
C SER A 5 14.25 0.68 0.90
N ARG A 6 13.39 1.62 1.31
CA ARG A 6 13.73 2.79 2.13
C ARG A 6 13.89 2.46 3.59
N HIS A 7 12.92 1.75 4.14
CA HIS A 7 12.99 1.23 5.50
C HIS A 7 14.22 0.33 5.64
N ARG A 8 14.48 -0.51 4.63
CA ARG A 8 15.73 -1.26 4.51
C ARG A 8 16.98 -0.36 4.50
N ASP A 9 17.00 0.71 3.69
CA ASP A 9 18.17 1.62 3.64
C ASP A 9 18.43 2.32 5.00
N ILE A 10 17.36 2.68 5.72
CA ILE A 10 17.44 3.24 7.08
C ILE A 10 17.93 2.19 8.07
N PHE A 11 17.46 0.94 7.94
CA PHE A 11 17.97 -0.17 8.72
C PHE A 11 19.47 -0.39 8.47
N LEU A 12 19.91 -0.38 7.20
CA LEU A 12 21.32 -0.57 6.86
C LEU A 12 22.19 0.54 7.49
N PHE A 13 21.72 1.79 7.44
CA PHE A 13 22.35 2.89 8.15
C PHE A 13 22.37 2.66 9.67
N THR A 14 21.26 2.24 10.27
CA THR A 14 21.17 1.96 11.71
C THR A 14 22.15 0.85 12.11
N ARG A 15 22.21 -0.23 11.33
CA ARG A 15 23.13 -1.35 11.52
C ARG A 15 24.60 -0.91 11.49
N GLU A 16 24.95 0.00 10.57
CA GLU A 16 26.31 0.50 10.40
C GLU A 16 26.74 1.51 11.49
N THR A 17 25.80 2.22 12.08
CA THR A 17 26.09 3.32 13.01
C THR A 17 25.98 2.96 14.48
N VAL A 18 25.30 1.86 14.82
CA VAL A 18 25.22 1.38 16.20
C VAL A 18 26.61 0.96 16.70
N PRO A 19 27.10 1.50 17.82
CA PRO A 19 28.40 1.10 18.36
C PRO A 19 28.46 -0.38 18.73
N ALA A 20 29.50 -1.09 18.28
CA ALA A 20 29.70 -2.51 18.59
C ALA A 20 29.67 -2.81 20.09
N ALA A 21 30.23 -1.93 20.92
CA ALA A 21 30.21 -2.05 22.37
C ALA A 21 28.77 -2.10 22.96
N PHE A 22 27.81 -1.40 22.35
CA PHE A 22 26.41 -1.44 22.80
C PHE A 22 25.75 -2.77 22.44
N LEU A 23 26.04 -3.33 21.27
CA LEU A 23 25.59 -4.68 20.90
C LEU A 23 26.17 -5.74 21.84
N ASP A 24 27.48 -5.72 22.06
CA ASP A 24 28.18 -6.68 22.93
C ASP A 24 27.63 -6.65 24.37
N ASN A 25 27.35 -5.46 24.88
CA ASN A 25 26.76 -5.29 26.21
C ASN A 25 25.31 -5.76 26.27
N ALA A 26 24.52 -5.52 25.22
CA ALA A 26 23.16 -6.04 25.08
C ALA A 26 23.09 -7.56 24.77
N LYS A 27 24.24 -8.21 24.58
CA LYS A 27 24.40 -9.62 24.17
C LYS A 27 23.81 -9.90 22.78
N LEU A 28 24.11 -8.99 21.87
CA LEU A 28 23.78 -9.07 20.46
C LEU A 28 25.06 -9.09 19.63
N THR A 29 24.92 -9.61 18.42
CA THR A 29 25.89 -9.45 17.34
C THR A 29 25.27 -8.60 16.23
N VAL A 30 26.08 -8.07 15.32
CA VAL A 30 25.58 -7.38 14.12
C VAL A 30 24.63 -8.28 13.32
N ASP A 31 24.88 -9.58 13.32
CA ASP A 31 24.03 -10.58 12.64
C ASP A 31 22.62 -10.68 13.25
N ASP A 32 22.48 -10.45 14.55
CA ASP A 32 21.16 -10.47 15.19
C ASP A 32 20.29 -9.29 14.72
N LEU A 33 20.88 -8.24 14.14
CA LEU A 33 20.14 -7.10 13.60
C LEU A 33 19.30 -7.47 12.37
N THR A 34 19.50 -8.63 11.73
CA THR A 34 18.55 -9.12 10.73
C THR A 34 17.13 -9.26 11.30
N TYR A 35 16.98 -9.59 12.59
CA TYR A 35 15.66 -9.67 13.23
C TYR A 35 15.01 -8.29 13.39
N LEU A 36 15.81 -7.23 13.51
CA LEU A 36 15.31 -5.84 13.49
C LEU A 36 14.72 -5.50 12.12
N GLU A 37 15.45 -5.78 11.04
CA GLU A 37 14.96 -5.57 9.67
C GLU A 37 13.75 -6.44 9.34
N LEU A 38 13.74 -7.70 9.78
CA LEU A 38 12.59 -8.57 9.58
C LEU A 38 11.34 -7.99 10.25
N GLY A 39 11.45 -7.39 11.44
CA GLY A 39 10.34 -6.66 12.06
C GLY A 39 9.87 -5.46 11.22
N ASN A 40 10.80 -4.67 10.70
CA ASN A 40 10.51 -3.52 9.85
C ASN A 40 9.80 -3.94 8.54
N TYR A 41 10.37 -4.91 7.82
CA TYR A 41 9.81 -5.52 6.62
C TYR A 41 8.39 -6.06 6.85
N LEU A 42 8.18 -6.82 7.93
CA LEU A 42 6.87 -7.42 8.23
C LEU A 42 5.80 -6.38 8.53
N THR A 43 6.17 -5.24 9.15
CA THR A 43 5.23 -4.12 9.34
C THR A 43 4.87 -3.50 7.99
N ASP A 44 5.86 -3.21 7.13
CA ASP A 44 5.60 -2.64 5.80
C ASP A 44 4.66 -3.52 4.95
N VAL A 45 4.92 -4.82 4.87
CA VAL A 45 4.07 -5.73 4.06
C VAL A 45 2.77 -6.15 4.75
N SER A 46 2.54 -5.79 6.02
CA SER A 46 1.31 -6.18 6.75
C SER A 46 0.03 -5.56 6.19
N GLN A 47 0.14 -4.44 5.48
CA GLN A 47 -0.98 -3.71 4.85
C GLN A 47 -1.75 -4.50 3.81
N PHE A 48 -1.14 -5.54 3.23
CA PHE A 48 -1.81 -6.42 2.27
C PHE A 48 -2.88 -7.32 2.91
N ARG A 49 -2.97 -7.37 4.25
CA ARG A 49 -3.93 -8.22 4.99
C ARG A 49 -4.99 -7.40 5.75
N ASP A 50 -5.21 -6.12 5.41
CA ASP A 50 -6.17 -5.23 6.10
C ASP A 50 -7.63 -5.41 5.63
N PRO A 51 -8.55 -5.99 6.42
CA PRO A 51 -9.96 -6.15 6.09
C PRO A 51 -10.71 -4.82 5.96
N VAL A 52 -10.34 -3.77 6.70
CA VAL A 52 -10.97 -2.45 6.55
C VAL A 52 -10.57 -1.81 5.22
N THR A 53 -9.33 -2.00 4.77
CA THR A 53 -8.92 -1.65 3.40
C THR A 53 -9.76 -2.41 2.37
N TYR A 54 -10.09 -3.68 2.62
CA TYR A 54 -10.97 -4.45 1.73
C TYR A 54 -12.41 -3.97 1.74
N ILE A 55 -12.91 -3.29 2.77
CA ILE A 55 -14.28 -2.74 2.72
C ILE A 55 -14.40 -1.74 1.55
N PHE A 56 -13.41 -0.88 1.31
CA PHE A 56 -13.43 -0.02 0.11
C PHE A 56 -13.43 -0.82 -1.19
N ALA A 57 -12.60 -1.87 -1.25
CA ALA A 57 -12.54 -2.76 -2.41
C ALA A 57 -13.89 -3.44 -2.65
N LYS A 58 -14.53 -3.98 -1.60
CA LYS A 58 -15.85 -4.60 -1.66
C LYS A 58 -16.93 -3.62 -2.17
N GLN A 59 -16.98 -2.37 -1.69
CA GLN A 59 -17.96 -1.39 -2.20
C GLN A 59 -17.74 -1.06 -3.66
N ARG A 60 -16.47 -0.92 -4.03
CA ARG A 60 -16.08 -0.61 -5.39
C ARG A 60 -16.39 -1.76 -6.33
N ILE A 61 -16.07 -2.99 -5.93
CA ILE A 61 -16.37 -4.22 -6.65
C ILE A 61 -17.87 -4.36 -6.88
N TRP A 62 -18.68 -4.17 -5.84
CA TRP A 62 -20.13 -4.19 -6.00
C TRP A 62 -20.61 -3.15 -7.04
N ARG A 63 -20.13 -1.92 -6.92
CA ARG A 63 -20.56 -0.79 -7.76
C ARG A 63 -20.09 -0.90 -9.22
N GLU A 64 -18.83 -1.24 -9.42
CA GLU A 64 -18.14 -1.09 -10.70
C GLU A 64 -18.01 -2.41 -11.45
N PHE A 65 -18.19 -3.55 -10.77
CA PHE A 65 -17.97 -4.87 -11.35
C PHE A 65 -19.25 -5.70 -11.30
N VAL A 66 -19.90 -5.80 -10.14
CA VAL A 66 -21.12 -6.60 -9.99
C VAL A 66 -22.33 -5.91 -10.63
N ILE A 67 -22.65 -4.67 -10.26
CA ILE A 67 -23.83 -3.97 -10.79
C ILE A 67 -23.81 -3.88 -12.32
N PRO A 68 -22.69 -3.52 -12.99
CA PRO A 68 -22.66 -3.46 -14.45
C PRO A 68 -22.84 -4.83 -15.11
N ALA A 69 -22.13 -5.86 -14.63
CA ALA A 69 -22.25 -7.22 -15.17
C ALA A 69 -23.68 -7.77 -15.02
N VAL A 70 -24.25 -7.65 -13.81
CA VAL A 70 -25.65 -8.02 -13.54
C VAL A 70 -26.61 -7.19 -14.38
N ARG A 71 -26.34 -5.91 -14.61
CA ARG A 71 -27.19 -5.06 -15.46
C ARG A 71 -27.18 -5.49 -16.91
N ASP A 72 -26.05 -5.95 -17.44
CA ASP A 72 -25.93 -6.44 -18.81
C ASP A 72 -26.60 -7.81 -18.96
N GLU A 73 -26.43 -8.71 -17.99
CA GLU A 73 -27.17 -9.96 -17.92
C GLU A 73 -28.68 -9.72 -17.73
N THR A 74 -29.07 -8.74 -16.93
CA THR A 74 -30.47 -8.32 -16.75
C THR A 74 -31.02 -7.71 -18.04
N GLN A 75 -30.22 -6.96 -18.80
CA GLN A 75 -30.63 -6.46 -20.12
C GLN A 75 -30.80 -7.60 -21.12
N LEU A 76 -29.92 -8.61 -21.08
CA LEU A 76 -30.04 -9.83 -21.87
C LEU A 76 -31.30 -10.62 -21.48
N LEU A 77 -31.54 -10.83 -20.19
CA LEU A 77 -32.72 -11.53 -19.66
C LEU A 77 -34.01 -10.73 -19.92
N ARG A 78 -33.99 -9.40 -19.82
CA ARG A 78 -35.10 -8.52 -20.23
C ARG A 78 -35.32 -8.58 -21.75
N GLY A 79 -34.26 -8.64 -22.54
CA GLY A 79 -34.31 -8.83 -23.99
C GLY A 79 -34.88 -10.19 -24.36
N LEU A 80 -34.46 -11.26 -23.68
CA LEU A 80 -34.95 -12.62 -23.84
C LEU A 80 -36.39 -12.77 -23.34
N ALA A 81 -36.79 -12.09 -22.27
CA ALA A 81 -38.17 -12.04 -21.78
C ALA A 81 -39.07 -11.23 -22.73
N ALA A 82 -38.57 -10.13 -23.29
CA ALA A 82 -39.26 -9.36 -24.33
C ALA A 82 -39.40 -10.17 -25.64
N LEU A 83 -38.36 -10.92 -26.02
CA LEU A 83 -38.39 -11.87 -27.12
C LEU A 83 -39.30 -13.06 -26.83
N GLY A 84 -39.36 -13.55 -25.58
CA GLY A 84 -40.30 -14.58 -25.13
C GLY A 84 -41.74 -14.10 -25.16
N GLY A 85 -41.99 -12.84 -24.82
CA GLY A 85 -43.29 -12.18 -24.99
C GLY A 85 -43.68 -12.01 -26.46
N ALA A 86 -42.71 -11.66 -27.33
CA ALA A 86 -42.93 -11.56 -28.77
C ALA A 86 -43.10 -12.94 -29.44
N ALA A 87 -42.37 -13.96 -28.98
CA ALA A 87 -42.47 -15.34 -29.45
C ALA A 87 -43.77 -16.01 -28.98
N ALA A 88 -44.27 -15.67 -27.79
CA ALA A 88 -45.59 -16.10 -27.33
C ALA A 88 -46.73 -15.49 -28.16
N LEU A 89 -46.59 -14.23 -28.60
CA LEU A 89 -47.51 -13.57 -29.53
C LEU A 89 -47.44 -14.15 -30.96
N ALA A 90 -46.24 -14.49 -31.44
CA ALA A 90 -46.04 -15.12 -32.75
C ALA A 90 -46.50 -16.59 -32.78
N ALA A 91 -46.25 -17.35 -31.70
CA ALA A 91 -46.72 -18.73 -31.53
C ALA A 91 -48.25 -18.79 -31.39
N SER A 92 -48.86 -17.83 -30.69
CA SER A 92 -50.32 -17.63 -30.62
C SER A 92 -50.94 -17.40 -32.00
N GLN A 93 -50.33 -16.55 -32.84
CA GLN A 93 -50.82 -16.31 -34.20
C GLN A 93 -50.62 -17.51 -35.13
N TYR A 94 -49.51 -18.24 -35.01
CA TYR A 94 -49.22 -19.44 -35.80
C TYR A 94 -50.11 -20.64 -35.42
N LEU A 95 -50.44 -20.83 -34.14
CA LEU A 95 -51.39 -21.84 -33.67
C LEU A 95 -52.82 -21.52 -34.11
N LYS A 96 -53.21 -20.22 -34.15
CA LYS A 96 -54.52 -19.78 -34.65
C LYS A 96 -54.76 -20.11 -36.12
N THR A 97 -53.70 -20.22 -36.92
CA THR A 97 -53.76 -20.62 -38.33
C THR A 97 -53.72 -22.14 -38.53
N LEU A 98 -53.29 -22.91 -37.53
CA LEU A 98 -53.11 -24.38 -37.63
C LEU A 98 -54.29 -25.19 -37.07
N THR A 99 -55.13 -24.60 -36.21
CA THR A 99 -56.27 -25.31 -35.61
C THR A 99 -57.60 -24.66 -35.98
N SER A 100 -58.21 -25.13 -37.07
CA SER A 100 -59.66 -25.02 -37.25
C SER A 100 -60.34 -25.98 -36.26
N GLY A 101 -60.52 -25.54 -35.01
CA GLY A 101 -61.15 -26.34 -33.94
C GLY A 101 -61.18 -25.58 -32.61
N THR A 102 -62.32 -25.65 -31.93
CA THR A 102 -62.83 -24.84 -30.78
C THR A 102 -61.83 -24.39 -29.70
N ALA A 103 -62.01 -23.13 -29.27
CA ALA A 103 -61.09 -22.28 -28.51
C ALA A 103 -61.05 -22.43 -26.97
N ALA A 104 -61.45 -23.57 -26.38
CA ALA A 104 -61.62 -23.66 -24.93
C ALA A 104 -60.45 -24.29 -24.14
N ASP A 105 -59.68 -25.23 -24.70
CA ASP A 105 -58.78 -26.07 -23.87
C ASP A 105 -57.27 -25.72 -23.95
N VAL A 106 -56.88 -24.66 -24.66
CA VAL A 106 -55.46 -24.25 -24.78
C VAL A 106 -55.13 -22.99 -23.95
N ILE A 107 -56.13 -22.33 -23.35
CA ILE A 107 -55.93 -21.00 -22.74
C ILE A 107 -55.47 -21.04 -21.27
N GLU A 108 -55.67 -22.12 -20.50
CA GLU A 108 -55.51 -22.02 -19.04
C GLU A 108 -54.19 -22.56 -18.45
N GLY A 109 -53.33 -23.24 -19.23
CA GLY A 109 -52.22 -24.01 -18.63
C GLY A 109 -50.80 -23.43 -18.73
N SER A 110 -50.44 -22.72 -19.81
CA SER A 110 -49.02 -22.56 -20.16
C SER A 110 -48.58 -21.16 -20.63
N GLY A 111 -49.51 -20.30 -21.06
CA GLY A 111 -49.18 -18.96 -21.58
C GLY A 111 -49.04 -17.87 -20.53
N ILE A 112 -49.82 -17.93 -19.44
CA ILE A 112 -49.92 -16.82 -18.46
C ILE A 112 -48.86 -16.94 -17.35
N GLY A 113 -48.44 -18.16 -16.97
CA GLY A 113 -47.45 -18.38 -15.91
C GLY A 113 -46.03 -17.90 -16.24
N LEU A 114 -45.55 -18.17 -17.46
CA LEU A 114 -44.17 -17.82 -17.85
C LEU A 114 -44.00 -16.32 -18.19
N ALA A 115 -45.01 -15.69 -18.77
CA ALA A 115 -44.99 -14.24 -19.03
C ALA A 115 -45.13 -13.42 -17.73
N ALA A 116 -45.92 -13.89 -16.76
CA ALA A 116 -46.04 -13.25 -15.46
C ALA A 116 -44.76 -13.39 -14.62
N ILE A 117 -44.12 -14.56 -14.63
CA ILE A 117 -42.83 -14.77 -13.93
C ILE A 117 -41.71 -13.94 -14.60
N GLY A 118 -41.62 -13.95 -15.93
CA GLY A 118 -40.64 -13.13 -16.67
C GLY A 118 -40.84 -11.63 -16.48
N GLY A 119 -42.09 -11.16 -16.40
CA GLY A 119 -42.43 -9.76 -16.14
C GLY A 119 -42.15 -9.31 -14.71
N VAL A 120 -42.42 -10.17 -13.71
CA VAL A 120 -42.09 -9.90 -12.29
C VAL A 120 -40.58 -9.87 -12.10
N ILE A 121 -39.85 -10.82 -12.69
CA ILE A 121 -38.39 -10.84 -12.67
C ILE A 121 -37.87 -9.55 -13.31
N ALA A 122 -38.26 -9.21 -14.54
CA ALA A 122 -37.79 -8.02 -15.27
C ALA A 122 -37.93 -6.68 -14.51
N LEU A 123 -38.90 -6.57 -13.61
CA LEU A 123 -39.18 -5.38 -12.80
C LEU A 123 -38.40 -5.30 -11.48
N LEU A 124 -37.65 -6.34 -11.10
CA LEU A 124 -36.84 -6.32 -9.89
C LEU A 124 -35.70 -5.26 -10.02
N PRO A 125 -35.36 -4.57 -8.92
CA PRO A 125 -34.16 -3.73 -8.85
C PRO A 125 -32.90 -4.55 -9.15
N PRO A 126 -31.86 -3.96 -9.78
CA PRO A 126 -30.57 -4.63 -10.02
C PRO A 126 -29.97 -5.29 -8.77
N ASP A 127 -30.16 -4.68 -7.60
CA ASP A 127 -29.68 -5.16 -6.31
C ASP A 127 -30.30 -6.53 -5.94
N THR A 128 -31.56 -6.79 -6.31
CA THR A 128 -32.23 -8.08 -6.10
C THR A 128 -31.71 -9.19 -7.03
N TYR A 129 -31.17 -8.83 -8.20
CA TYR A 129 -30.54 -9.78 -9.12
C TYR A 129 -29.11 -10.16 -8.69
N ALA A 130 -28.39 -9.23 -8.06
CA ALA A 130 -27.08 -9.51 -7.46
C ALA A 130 -27.21 -10.53 -6.31
N ASP A 131 -28.28 -10.44 -5.53
CA ASP A 131 -28.64 -11.44 -4.51
C ASP A 131 -28.95 -12.83 -5.12
N LEU A 132 -29.56 -12.88 -6.32
CA LEU A 132 -29.87 -14.13 -7.02
C LEU A 132 -28.66 -14.78 -7.72
N SER A 133 -27.62 -14.00 -8.04
CA SER A 133 -26.39 -14.45 -8.71
C SER A 133 -25.24 -14.80 -7.75
N GLY A 134 -25.45 -14.70 -6.44
CA GLY A 134 -24.46 -15.10 -5.44
C GLY A 134 -23.26 -14.15 -5.30
N ALA A 135 -23.35 -12.92 -5.84
CA ALA A 135 -22.26 -11.94 -5.83
C ALA A 135 -21.79 -11.58 -4.41
N ASP A 136 -22.72 -11.46 -3.45
CA ASP A 136 -22.41 -11.19 -2.04
C ASP A 136 -21.57 -12.33 -1.45
N THR A 137 -21.92 -13.57 -1.79
CA THR A 137 -21.17 -14.77 -1.36
C THR A 137 -19.79 -14.81 -2.00
N TRP A 138 -19.65 -14.44 -3.27
CA TRP A 138 -18.35 -14.36 -3.94
C TRP A 138 -17.48 -13.26 -3.32
N ILE A 139 -18.01 -12.05 -3.11
CA ILE A 139 -17.27 -10.94 -2.48
C ILE A 139 -16.80 -11.34 -1.09
N ASP A 140 -17.67 -11.91 -0.26
CA ASP A 140 -17.29 -12.33 1.08
C ASP A 140 -16.35 -13.54 1.08
N THR A 141 -16.38 -14.41 0.07
CA THR A 141 -15.43 -15.51 -0.07
C THR A 141 -14.05 -15.00 -0.53
N LEU A 142 -14.01 -14.07 -1.48
CA LEU A 142 -12.76 -13.52 -2.01
C LEU A 142 -12.09 -12.55 -1.02
N LEU A 143 -12.87 -11.67 -0.39
CA LEU A 143 -12.38 -10.56 0.44
C LEU A 143 -12.68 -10.73 1.93
N GLY A 144 -13.20 -11.89 2.32
CA GLY A 144 -13.46 -12.28 3.70
C GLY A 144 -14.78 -11.78 4.22
N THR A 145 -15.14 -12.09 5.46
CA THR A 145 -16.40 -11.62 6.07
C THR A 145 -16.09 -10.73 7.29
N PRO A 146 -16.80 -9.59 7.51
CA PRO A 146 -16.62 -8.79 8.73
C PRO A 146 -16.86 -9.63 9.99
N ILE A 147 -16.04 -9.42 11.04
CA ILE A 147 -16.03 -10.27 12.26
C ILE A 147 -17.42 -10.44 12.89
N GLU A 148 -18.25 -9.41 12.83
CA GLU A 148 -19.61 -9.43 13.41
C GLU A 148 -20.56 -10.43 12.75
N ARG A 149 -20.31 -10.76 11.48
CA ARG A 149 -21.10 -11.73 10.72
C ARG A 149 -20.54 -13.15 10.83
N THR A 150 -19.45 -13.33 11.56
CA THR A 150 -18.86 -14.64 11.88
C THR A 150 -18.71 -14.83 13.40
N PRO A 151 -19.82 -14.89 14.17
CA PRO A 151 -19.75 -15.09 15.61
C PRO A 151 -19.05 -16.42 15.93
N GLY A 152 -18.01 -16.39 16.75
CA GLY A 152 -17.26 -17.59 17.17
C GLY A 152 -16.09 -17.99 16.26
N VAL A 153 -15.83 -17.27 15.18
CA VAL A 153 -14.63 -17.44 14.35
C VAL A 153 -13.44 -16.73 15.03
N VAL A 154 -12.32 -17.44 15.17
CA VAL A 154 -11.08 -16.88 15.74
C VAL A 154 -10.49 -15.88 14.74
N ARG A 155 -9.87 -14.80 15.23
CA ARG A 155 -9.39 -13.67 14.41
C ARG A 155 -8.43 -14.06 13.29
N ASP A 156 -7.72 -15.18 13.42
CA ASP A 156 -6.77 -15.68 12.41
C ASP A 156 -7.38 -16.67 11.41
N ASP A 157 -8.72 -16.85 11.39
CA ASP A 157 -9.38 -17.75 10.46
C ASP A 157 -9.41 -17.17 9.04
N ALA A 158 -9.07 -17.99 8.06
CA ALA A 158 -9.12 -17.66 6.64
C ALA A 158 -10.49 -17.13 6.18
N LYS A 159 -11.59 -17.51 6.86
CA LYS A 159 -12.94 -16.98 6.59
C LYS A 159 -13.07 -15.47 6.82
N HIS A 160 -12.31 -14.91 7.77
CA HIS A 160 -12.35 -13.48 8.04
C HIS A 160 -11.63 -12.68 6.95
N TYR A 161 -10.57 -13.23 6.36
CA TYR A 161 -9.70 -12.53 5.40
C TYR A 161 -10.00 -12.82 3.92
N GLY A 162 -10.73 -13.91 3.66
CA GLY A 162 -11.03 -14.37 2.30
C GLY A 162 -9.80 -14.89 1.56
N TYR A 163 -10.02 -15.33 0.33
CA TYR A 163 -8.96 -15.87 -0.52
C TYR A 163 -7.88 -14.85 -0.87
N LEU A 164 -8.21 -13.57 -1.04
CA LEU A 164 -7.20 -12.54 -1.34
C LEU A 164 -6.25 -12.31 -0.16
N GLY A 165 -6.77 -12.21 1.07
CA GLY A 165 -5.94 -12.04 2.25
C GLY A 165 -5.05 -13.26 2.52
N GLU A 166 -5.57 -14.47 2.30
CA GLU A 166 -4.81 -15.71 2.45
C GLU A 166 -3.76 -15.89 1.35
N PHE A 167 -4.08 -15.49 0.11
CA PHE A 167 -3.12 -15.43 -0.99
C PHE A 167 -1.92 -14.56 -0.61
N PHE A 168 -2.16 -13.33 -0.14
CA PHE A 168 -1.07 -12.44 0.27
C PHE A 168 -0.30 -12.96 1.47
N ARG A 169 -0.96 -13.57 2.45
CA ARG A 169 -0.28 -14.20 3.59
C ARG A 169 0.72 -15.26 3.13
N LEU A 170 0.35 -16.13 2.20
CA LEU A 170 1.24 -17.18 1.69
C LEU A 170 2.30 -16.64 0.72
N PHE A 171 1.94 -15.66 -0.10
CA PHE A 171 2.88 -15.00 -1.01
C PHE A 171 3.98 -14.25 -0.24
N ILE A 172 3.61 -13.53 0.82
CA ILE A 172 4.54 -12.80 1.68
C ILE A 172 5.41 -13.78 2.48
N GLU A 173 4.86 -14.92 2.93
CA GLU A 173 5.64 -15.98 3.57
C GLU A 173 6.75 -16.47 2.63
N GLY A 174 6.40 -16.78 1.38
CA GLY A 174 7.35 -17.21 0.35
C GLY A 174 8.46 -16.19 0.07
N THR A 175 8.10 -14.90 -0.05
CA THR A 175 9.08 -13.82 -0.25
C THR A 175 9.93 -13.57 0.99
N THR A 176 9.39 -13.75 2.20
CA THR A 176 10.17 -13.66 3.45
C THR A 176 11.27 -14.72 3.48
N HIS A 177 10.98 -15.96 3.06
CA HIS A 177 12.01 -16.99 2.90
C HIS A 177 13.08 -16.60 1.88
N LEU A 178 12.66 -16.12 0.71
CA LEU A 178 13.56 -15.66 -0.34
C LEU A 178 14.54 -14.57 0.16
N LEU A 179 14.05 -13.63 0.97
CA LEU A 179 14.83 -12.51 1.49
C LEU A 179 15.69 -12.87 2.70
N PHE A 180 15.18 -13.67 3.64
CA PHE A 180 15.80 -13.82 4.97
C PHE A 180 16.35 -15.21 5.28
N ALA A 181 15.96 -16.27 4.55
CA ALA A 181 16.36 -17.62 4.92
C ALA A 181 17.79 -17.98 4.45
N GLN A 182 18.53 -18.68 5.31
CA GLN A 182 19.94 -19.07 5.10
C GLN A 182 20.14 -20.22 4.11
N ASP A 183 19.12 -21.03 3.94
CA ASP A 183 19.09 -22.21 3.08
C ASP A 183 18.65 -21.85 1.64
N VAL A 184 18.58 -20.55 1.29
CA VAL A 184 18.42 -20.06 -0.08
C VAL A 184 19.80 -20.00 -0.75
N PRO A 185 20.14 -20.90 -1.70
CA PRO A 185 21.50 -21.03 -2.21
C PRO A 185 22.05 -19.82 -2.98
N ARG A 186 21.18 -19.07 -3.67
CA ARG A 186 21.54 -17.90 -4.48
C ARG A 186 20.79 -16.67 -3.98
N ARG A 187 21.46 -15.93 -3.11
CA ARG A 187 20.97 -14.67 -2.53
C ARG A 187 20.76 -13.60 -3.61
N LEU A 188 19.90 -12.63 -3.32
CA LEU A 188 19.74 -11.44 -4.14
C LEU A 188 21.02 -10.60 -4.12
N ASP A 189 21.25 -9.83 -5.18
CA ASP A 189 22.34 -8.86 -5.24
C ASP A 189 21.96 -7.54 -4.53
N GLY A 190 22.93 -6.63 -4.41
CA GLY A 190 22.71 -5.29 -3.89
C GLY A 190 22.39 -5.23 -2.39
N ALA A 191 21.58 -4.24 -2.00
CA ALA A 191 21.29 -3.94 -0.59
C ALA A 191 20.62 -5.10 0.16
N TRP A 192 19.66 -5.80 -0.48
CA TRP A 192 19.02 -6.99 0.10
C TRP A 192 20.01 -8.16 0.30
N GLY A 193 20.97 -8.32 -0.63
CA GLY A 193 22.04 -9.30 -0.50
C GLY A 193 22.97 -9.08 0.69
N SER A 194 23.10 -7.82 1.14
CA SER A 194 23.94 -7.45 2.29
C SER A 194 23.32 -7.79 3.64
N ILE A 195 22.03 -8.15 3.69
CA ILE A 195 21.35 -8.60 4.91
C ILE A 195 21.72 -10.06 5.14
N LYS A 196 22.29 -10.33 6.32
CA LYS A 196 22.72 -11.68 6.66
C LYS A 196 21.49 -12.57 6.86
N PRO A 197 21.42 -13.74 6.23
CA PRO A 197 20.28 -14.60 6.41
C PRO A 197 20.25 -15.27 7.80
N ILE A 198 19.08 -15.75 8.17
CA ILE A 198 18.80 -16.47 9.42
C ILE A 198 18.29 -17.89 9.14
N PRO A 199 18.33 -18.82 10.12
CA PRO A 199 17.78 -20.16 9.94
C PRO A 199 16.32 -20.16 9.49
N ALA A 200 15.97 -21.03 8.54
CA ALA A 200 14.63 -21.08 7.95
C ALA A 200 13.52 -21.31 9.00
N ASN A 201 13.76 -22.17 9.98
CA ASN A 201 12.84 -22.37 11.11
C ASN A 201 12.63 -21.08 11.93
N ARG A 202 13.64 -20.21 12.02
CA ARG A 202 13.51 -18.91 12.68
C ARG A 202 12.74 -17.92 11.83
N VAL A 203 12.80 -18.02 10.51
CA VAL A 203 11.89 -17.28 9.61
C VAL A 203 10.46 -17.71 9.88
N ASP A 204 10.16 -19.02 9.89
CA ASP A 204 8.83 -19.56 10.21
C ASP A 204 8.31 -19.04 11.56
N ASP A 205 9.13 -19.18 12.62
CA ASP A 205 8.76 -18.77 13.98
C ASP A 205 8.43 -17.27 14.04
N VAL A 206 9.28 -16.43 13.43
CA VAL A 206 9.09 -14.97 13.46
C VAL A 206 7.91 -14.56 12.58
N TYR A 207 7.78 -15.15 11.39
CA TYR A 207 6.67 -14.88 10.50
C TYR A 207 5.33 -15.24 11.17
N GLY A 208 5.23 -16.45 11.71
CA GLY A 208 4.03 -16.91 12.41
C GLY A 208 3.67 -16.09 13.65
N GLU A 209 4.67 -15.57 14.38
CA GLU A 209 4.44 -14.75 15.58
C GLU A 209 4.15 -13.27 15.27
N PHE A 210 4.83 -12.69 14.27
CA PHE A 210 4.89 -11.23 14.07
C PHE A 210 4.30 -10.73 12.76
N PHE A 211 4.02 -11.60 11.78
CA PHE A 211 3.20 -11.25 10.62
C PHE A 211 1.72 -11.27 11.00
N THR A 212 1.37 -10.35 11.89
CA THR A 212 -0.01 -10.07 12.25
C THR A 212 -0.61 -9.14 11.20
N GLN A 213 -1.92 -9.28 10.94
CA GLN A 213 -2.72 -8.32 10.16
C GLN A 213 -2.33 -6.87 10.45
N TYR A 214 -2.52 -5.98 9.46
CA TYR A 214 -2.50 -4.51 9.60
C TYR A 214 -3.43 -4.04 10.73
N TYR A 215 -2.98 -4.23 11.96
CA TYR A 215 -3.54 -3.62 13.14
C TYR A 215 -3.20 -2.15 12.95
N PRO A 216 -4.19 -1.26 12.77
CA PRO A 216 -4.09 0.01 12.02
C PRO A 216 -3.31 1.11 12.75
N HIS A 217 -2.25 0.73 13.45
CA HIS A 217 -1.54 1.59 14.36
C HIS A 217 -0.05 1.26 14.51
N GLU A 218 0.48 0.29 13.76
CA GLU A 218 1.92 0.07 13.71
C GLU A 218 2.62 1.16 12.86
N HIS A 219 1.87 1.79 11.96
CA HIS A 219 2.31 2.92 11.17
C HIS A 219 1.82 4.24 11.76
N THR A 220 2.65 5.28 11.74
CA THR A 220 2.27 6.60 12.27
C THR A 220 1.57 7.49 11.24
N ASP A 221 1.34 6.96 10.05
CA ASP A 221 0.75 7.62 8.88
C ASP A 221 -0.72 7.24 8.62
N GLN A 222 -1.35 6.52 9.54
CA GLN A 222 -2.74 6.11 9.39
C GLN A 222 -3.56 6.39 10.66
N PRO A 223 -3.75 7.67 11.06
CA PRO A 223 -4.48 8.04 12.27
C PRO A 223 -5.80 7.30 12.40
N PRO A 224 -6.28 7.06 13.64
CA PRO A 224 -7.50 6.30 13.86
C PRO A 224 -8.62 6.78 12.93
N TYR A 225 -9.11 5.83 12.13
CA TYR A 225 -9.89 6.15 10.94
C TYR A 225 -11.21 6.81 11.35
N VAL A 226 -11.50 7.95 10.73
CA VAL A 226 -12.86 8.52 10.70
C VAL A 226 -13.41 8.19 9.32
N TRP A 227 -14.44 7.35 9.30
CA TRP A 227 -15.00 6.77 8.06
C TRP A 227 -15.29 7.83 7.02
N ASP A 228 -16.14 8.80 7.36
CA ASP A 228 -16.46 9.93 6.50
C ASP A 228 -15.35 10.99 6.62
N ALA A 229 -14.49 11.06 5.60
CA ALA A 229 -13.38 12.00 5.53
C ALA A 229 -13.80 13.46 5.72
N SER A 230 -15.04 13.83 5.38
CA SER A 230 -15.55 15.20 5.57
C SER A 230 -15.67 15.61 7.03
N LYS A 231 -15.73 14.64 7.95
CA LYS A 231 -15.78 14.85 9.40
C LYS A 231 -14.40 14.98 10.03
N ARG A 232 -13.33 14.60 9.32
CA ARG A 232 -11.95 14.65 9.84
C ARG A 232 -11.56 16.06 10.31
N PRO A 233 -11.79 17.15 9.54
CA PRO A 233 -11.43 18.49 10.00
C PRO A 233 -12.13 18.92 11.30
N ALA A 234 -13.33 18.43 11.61
CA ALA A 234 -14.01 18.77 12.86
C ALA A 234 -13.62 17.85 14.03
N ASN A 235 -12.98 16.71 13.74
CA ASN A 235 -12.65 15.71 14.74
C ASN A 235 -11.35 16.07 15.48
N LYS A 236 -11.41 16.06 16.83
CA LYS A 236 -10.27 16.37 17.70
C LYS A 236 -9.00 15.55 17.40
N LEU A 237 -9.12 14.34 16.87
CA LEU A 237 -7.97 13.50 16.50
C LEU A 237 -7.12 14.11 15.38
N TYR A 238 -7.76 14.76 14.42
CA TYR A 238 -7.12 15.40 13.26
C TYR A 238 -6.81 16.86 13.53
N GLN A 239 -7.22 17.36 14.70
CA GLN A 239 -6.85 18.69 15.14
C GLN A 239 -5.44 18.67 15.75
N PRO A 240 -4.74 19.80 15.70
CA PRO A 240 -3.47 19.96 16.36
C PRO A 240 -3.53 19.73 17.87
N SER A 241 -2.48 19.13 18.42
CA SER A 241 -2.34 18.88 19.85
C SER A 241 -2.09 20.15 20.64
N ARG A 242 -2.71 20.23 21.83
CA ARG A 242 -2.48 21.27 22.83
C ARG A 242 -1.29 20.99 23.75
N ARG A 243 -0.63 19.83 23.69
CA ARG A 243 0.57 19.59 24.51
C ARG A 243 1.71 20.52 24.12
N GLN A 244 1.75 20.91 22.85
CA GLN A 244 2.64 21.92 22.31
C GLN A 244 2.04 23.33 22.38
N ALA A 245 1.00 23.58 23.20
CA ALA A 245 0.34 24.89 23.28
C ALA A 245 1.23 26.02 23.84
N ASN A 246 2.39 25.69 24.41
CA ASN A 246 3.40 26.65 24.84
C ASN A 246 4.42 27.00 23.73
N LEU A 247 4.20 26.53 22.49
CA LEU A 247 4.93 27.05 21.33
C LEU A 247 4.68 28.56 21.23
N ALA A 248 5.67 29.31 20.72
CA ALA A 248 5.59 30.77 20.64
C ALA A 248 4.37 31.24 19.81
N ASP A 249 3.96 32.48 20.05
CA ASP A 249 2.76 33.18 19.55
C ASP A 249 1.98 32.52 18.38
N GLY A 250 0.84 31.93 18.71
CA GLY A 250 -0.16 31.48 17.72
C GLY A 250 0.28 30.30 16.85
N GLU A 251 1.34 29.58 17.25
CA GLU A 251 1.78 28.34 16.64
C GLU A 251 0.86 27.18 16.98
N VAL A 252 0.77 26.26 16.03
CA VAL A 252 -0.10 25.10 16.13
C VAL A 252 0.80 23.85 16.00
N GLY A 253 0.40 22.75 16.63
CA GLY A 253 1.29 21.63 16.91
C GLY A 253 1.21 20.45 15.94
N VAL A 254 1.70 19.30 16.40
CA VAL A 254 1.50 18.00 15.77
C VAL A 254 0.05 17.57 15.90
N MET A 255 -0.51 16.92 14.87
CA MET A 255 -1.84 16.32 14.88
C MET A 255 -2.05 15.44 16.12
N ASN A 256 -3.18 15.62 16.82
CA ASN A 256 -3.43 15.00 18.12
C ASN A 256 -3.45 13.47 18.08
N ALA A 257 -3.81 12.85 16.95
CA ALA A 257 -3.69 11.41 16.77
C ALA A 257 -2.22 10.94 16.83
N VAL A 258 -1.29 11.67 16.24
CA VAL A 258 0.15 11.35 16.39
C VAL A 258 0.59 11.60 17.82
N ASP A 259 0.27 12.79 18.33
CA ASP A 259 0.78 13.28 19.59
C ASP A 259 0.30 12.47 20.81
N ALA A 260 -1.00 12.14 20.85
CA ALA A 260 -1.65 11.50 22.00
C ALA A 260 -1.91 9.99 21.80
N HIS A 261 -1.81 9.49 20.56
CA HIS A 261 -2.05 8.08 20.27
C HIS A 261 -0.82 7.34 19.78
N TYR A 262 -0.17 7.80 18.72
CA TYR A 262 1.00 7.09 18.18
C TYR A 262 2.19 7.15 19.10
N VAL A 263 2.55 8.33 19.61
CA VAL A 263 3.68 8.41 20.53
C VAL A 263 3.42 7.58 21.79
N ALA A 264 2.20 7.60 22.33
CA ALA A 264 1.83 6.74 23.45
C ALA A 264 1.94 5.23 23.14
N TYR A 265 1.56 4.81 21.92
CA TYR A 265 1.69 3.43 21.47
C TYR A 265 3.16 3.01 21.36
N LEU A 266 3.97 3.82 20.66
CA LEU A 266 5.40 3.59 20.50
C LEU A 266 6.12 3.58 21.85
N ALA A 267 5.81 4.55 22.72
CA ALA A 267 6.40 4.66 24.06
C ALA A 267 6.08 3.45 24.93
N GLN A 268 4.82 3.00 24.94
CA GLN A 268 4.44 1.81 25.70
C GLN A 268 5.09 0.55 25.13
N GLY A 269 5.19 0.44 23.80
CA GLY A 269 5.87 -0.66 23.13
C GLY A 269 7.36 -0.75 23.51
N LEU A 270 8.07 0.38 23.44
CA LEU A 270 9.49 0.47 23.82
C LEU A 270 9.71 0.24 25.32
N ALA A 271 8.84 0.77 26.18
CA ALA A 271 8.89 0.51 27.62
C ALA A 271 8.71 -0.98 27.93
N GLY A 272 7.75 -1.64 27.27
CA GLY A 272 7.54 -3.08 27.41
C GLY A 272 8.74 -3.89 26.93
N ILE A 273 9.36 -3.50 25.80
CA ILE A 273 10.60 -4.14 25.33
C ILE A 273 11.74 -3.93 26.33
N GLU A 274 11.91 -2.72 26.87
CA GLU A 274 12.95 -2.44 27.87
C GLU A 274 12.78 -3.32 29.12
N ASP A 275 11.55 -3.47 29.62
CA ASP A 275 11.25 -4.31 30.77
C ASP A 275 11.50 -5.80 30.45
N ASP A 276 10.94 -6.29 29.35
CA ASP A 276 11.10 -7.69 28.92
C ASP A 276 12.60 -8.03 28.74
N TRP A 277 13.38 -7.14 28.12
CA TRP A 277 14.81 -7.35 27.89
C TRP A 277 15.61 -7.44 29.18
N ARG A 278 15.24 -6.65 30.20
CA ARG A 278 15.89 -6.67 31.53
C ARG A 278 15.59 -7.96 32.30
N GLU A 279 14.41 -8.53 32.09
CA GLU A 279 13.99 -9.78 32.72
C GLU A 279 14.55 -11.02 31.99
N LEU A 280 14.93 -10.89 30.72
CA LEU A 280 15.53 -11.97 29.95
C LEU A 280 16.85 -12.44 30.57
N LYS A 281 16.97 -13.77 30.72
CA LYS A 281 18.23 -14.41 31.10
C LYS A 281 19.34 -13.99 30.14
N ARG A 282 20.58 -13.90 30.64
CA ARG A 282 21.73 -13.38 29.88
C ARG A 282 22.02 -14.21 28.63
N GLU A 283 21.77 -15.50 28.70
CA GLU A 283 21.97 -16.50 27.65
C GLU A 283 20.79 -16.65 26.69
N ASP A 284 19.64 -16.03 26.97
CA ASP A 284 18.44 -16.13 26.12
C ASP A 284 18.57 -15.28 24.85
N ARG A 285 19.32 -15.80 23.88
CA ARG A 285 19.49 -15.16 22.56
C ARG A 285 18.18 -15.14 21.77
N ALA A 286 17.38 -16.21 21.84
CA ALA A 286 16.13 -16.31 21.10
C ALA A 286 15.10 -15.27 21.58
N GLY A 287 15.01 -15.05 22.90
CA GLY A 287 14.21 -13.98 23.48
C GLY A 287 14.63 -12.60 22.98
N ARG A 288 15.94 -12.31 22.95
CA ARG A 288 16.47 -11.04 22.41
C ARG A 288 16.15 -10.84 20.93
N GLN A 289 16.26 -11.89 20.12
CA GLN A 289 15.91 -11.86 18.71
C GLN A 289 14.42 -11.53 18.51
N ARG A 290 13.52 -12.11 19.31
CA ARG A 290 12.08 -11.76 19.29
C ARG A 290 11.85 -10.29 19.69
N LEU A 291 12.59 -9.80 20.68
CA LEU A 291 12.53 -8.38 21.06
C LEU A 291 13.02 -7.47 19.94
N LEU A 292 14.08 -7.84 19.20
CA LEU A 292 14.53 -7.08 18.03
C LEU A 292 13.47 -6.99 16.94
N VAL A 293 12.72 -8.06 16.67
CA VAL A 293 11.57 -7.99 15.74
C VAL A 293 10.56 -6.94 16.21
N ARG A 294 10.21 -6.95 17.51
CA ARG A 294 9.30 -5.94 18.08
C ARG A 294 9.86 -4.52 17.97
N VAL A 295 11.17 -4.33 18.17
CA VAL A 295 11.80 -3.02 17.98
C VAL A 295 11.66 -2.58 16.53
N GLY A 296 11.92 -3.47 15.56
CA GLY A 296 11.81 -3.17 14.13
C GLY A 296 10.42 -2.67 13.74
N LYS A 297 9.38 -3.34 14.25
CA LYS A 297 7.98 -2.91 14.05
C LYS A 297 7.70 -1.51 14.59
N LEU A 298 8.29 -1.14 15.73
CA LEU A 298 8.10 0.19 16.33
C LEU A 298 8.95 1.28 15.64
N LEU A 299 10.15 0.93 15.16
CA LEU A 299 11.01 1.86 14.41
C LEU A 299 10.41 2.23 13.06
N HIS A 300 9.72 1.30 12.40
CA HIS A 300 8.95 1.60 11.19
C HIS A 300 8.02 2.80 11.39
N GLY A 301 7.23 2.81 12.47
CA GLY A 301 6.37 3.93 12.80
C GLY A 301 7.14 5.25 13.07
N VAL A 302 8.36 5.20 13.60
CA VAL A 302 9.21 6.40 13.75
C VAL A 302 9.66 6.92 12.39
N GLU A 303 9.99 6.02 11.46
CA GLU A 303 10.43 6.33 10.10
C GLU A 303 9.30 6.97 9.28
N ASP A 304 8.10 6.38 9.32
CA ASP A 304 6.88 6.87 8.65
C ASP A 304 6.57 8.33 8.97
N TRP A 305 6.86 8.80 10.20
CA TRP A 305 6.59 10.18 10.57
C TRP A 305 7.33 11.16 9.65
N PHE A 306 8.55 10.88 9.24
CA PHE A 306 9.34 11.80 8.42
C PHE A 306 9.01 11.65 6.93
N PHE A 307 8.77 10.43 6.47
CA PHE A 307 8.39 10.18 5.09
C PHE A 307 6.97 10.62 4.79
N HIS A 308 6.02 10.34 5.67
CA HIS A 308 4.60 10.51 5.37
C HIS A 308 4.00 11.77 5.99
N SER A 309 4.74 12.67 6.62
CA SER A 309 4.19 13.96 7.12
C SER A 309 4.74 15.17 6.41
N ASN A 310 4.12 16.33 6.61
CA ASN A 310 4.66 17.60 6.11
C ASN A 310 5.78 18.19 6.99
N VAL A 311 6.32 17.43 7.97
CA VAL A 311 7.25 17.96 8.98
C VAL A 311 8.56 18.48 8.38
N VAL A 312 9.05 17.86 7.31
CA VAL A 312 10.31 18.20 6.65
C VAL A 312 10.18 19.53 5.90
N GLU A 313 9.08 19.70 5.18
CA GLU A 313 8.74 20.96 4.52
C GLU A 313 8.52 22.08 5.55
N LEU A 314 7.88 21.77 6.68
CA LEU A 314 7.69 22.71 7.78
C LEU A 314 9.01 23.14 8.42
N LEU A 315 9.98 22.24 8.60
CA LEU A 315 11.32 22.57 9.12
C LEU A 315 11.98 23.69 8.31
N GLU A 316 11.91 23.57 6.99
CA GLU A 316 12.41 24.57 6.06
C GLU A 316 11.61 25.87 6.13
N LEU A 317 10.28 25.78 6.09
CA LEU A 317 9.37 26.92 6.19
C LEU A 317 9.57 27.73 7.48
N ARG A 318 9.87 27.06 8.59
CA ARG A 318 10.14 27.74 9.86
C ARG A 318 11.39 28.61 9.82
N SER A 319 12.37 28.31 8.97
CA SER A 319 13.53 29.19 8.80
C SER A 319 13.17 30.50 8.05
N TYR A 320 12.05 30.51 7.34
CA TYR A 320 11.52 31.64 6.58
C TYR A 320 10.51 32.48 7.35
N ARG A 321 9.91 31.93 8.42
CA ARG A 321 8.91 32.60 9.25
C ARG A 321 9.33 33.98 9.75
N PRO A 322 10.57 34.22 10.23
CA PRO A 322 10.99 35.56 10.65
C PRO A 322 10.94 36.62 9.54
N ALA A 323 10.89 36.19 8.27
CA ALA A 323 10.75 37.06 7.11
C ALA A 323 9.29 37.23 6.66
N GLN A 324 8.30 36.62 7.34
CA GLN A 324 6.87 36.85 7.08
C GLN A 324 6.56 38.31 7.42
N VAL A 325 6.00 39.05 6.46
CA VAL A 325 5.74 40.48 6.64
C VAL A 325 4.48 40.66 7.48
N ASP A 326 4.45 41.68 8.35
CA ASP A 326 3.26 42.02 9.12
C ASP A 326 2.04 42.24 8.19
N GLY A 327 0.95 41.51 8.46
CA GLY A 327 -0.26 41.54 7.64
C GLY A 327 -0.23 40.69 6.36
N GLU A 328 0.87 39.99 6.06
CA GLU A 328 0.94 39.04 4.94
C GLU A 328 0.05 37.81 5.20
N SER A 329 -0.83 37.49 4.26
CA SER A 329 -1.67 36.29 4.36
C SER A 329 -0.83 35.01 4.26
N ASP A 330 -1.30 33.93 4.89
CA ASP A 330 -0.61 32.64 4.84
C ASP A 330 -0.44 32.11 3.40
N ASP A 331 -1.38 32.37 2.48
CA ASP A 331 -1.25 32.01 1.06
C ASP A 331 -0.18 32.82 0.32
N ALA A 332 -0.08 34.14 0.61
CA ALA A 332 0.95 35.00 0.02
C ALA A 332 2.34 34.59 0.51
N PHE A 333 2.47 34.34 1.82
CA PHE A 333 3.70 33.85 2.42
C PHE A 333 4.11 32.48 1.85
N LEU A 334 3.19 31.52 1.75
CA LEU A 334 3.46 30.20 1.18
C LEU A 334 3.92 30.30 -0.28
N THR A 335 3.28 31.16 -1.08
CA THR A 335 3.67 31.40 -2.48
C THR A 335 5.10 31.94 -2.58
N ARG A 336 5.46 32.91 -1.73
CA ARG A 336 6.82 33.47 -1.67
C ARG A 336 7.82 32.40 -1.24
N PHE A 337 7.52 31.67 -0.17
CA PHE A 337 8.34 30.57 0.34
C PHE A 337 8.67 29.54 -0.75
N VAL A 338 7.66 29.02 -1.47
CA VAL A 338 7.87 28.02 -2.54
C VAL A 338 8.80 28.56 -3.62
N ASN A 339 8.62 29.82 -4.03
CA ASN A 339 9.46 30.43 -5.06
C ASN A 339 10.90 30.66 -4.58
N ASP A 340 11.10 31.03 -3.32
CA ASP A 340 12.43 31.27 -2.77
C ASP A 340 13.19 29.98 -2.48
N VAL A 341 12.51 28.93 -2.00
CA VAL A 341 13.08 27.58 -1.86
C VAL A 341 13.56 27.06 -3.21
N ALA A 342 12.74 27.21 -4.26
CA ALA A 342 13.08 26.74 -5.59
C ALA A 342 14.30 27.42 -6.22
N LYS A 343 14.70 28.61 -5.75
CA LYS A 343 15.90 29.32 -6.24
C LYS A 343 17.20 28.77 -5.64
N ARG A 344 17.14 28.06 -4.51
CA ARG A 344 18.33 27.68 -3.72
C ARG A 344 18.52 26.18 -3.57
N ARG A 345 17.44 25.40 -3.57
CA ARG A 345 17.50 23.95 -3.35
C ARG A 345 17.99 23.25 -4.62
N PRO A 346 19.05 22.40 -4.55
CA PRO A 346 19.63 21.77 -5.71
C PRO A 346 18.61 21.05 -6.60
N GLU A 347 17.65 20.34 -6.00
CA GLU A 347 16.66 19.56 -6.74
C GLU A 347 15.73 20.42 -7.62
N PHE A 348 15.55 21.70 -7.28
CA PHE A 348 14.80 22.65 -8.11
C PHE A 348 15.68 23.34 -9.15
N VAL A 349 16.91 23.68 -8.76
CA VAL A 349 17.85 24.40 -9.63
C VAL A 349 18.31 23.52 -10.79
N SER A 350 18.47 22.21 -10.55
CA SER A 350 18.85 21.24 -11.59
C SER A 350 17.69 20.77 -12.46
N ALA A 351 16.45 21.10 -12.13
CA ALA A 351 15.27 20.64 -12.85
C ALA A 351 15.06 21.42 -14.15
N ASP A 352 14.62 20.73 -15.21
CA ASP A 352 14.12 21.40 -16.42
C ASP A 352 12.88 22.25 -16.10
N PRO A 353 12.48 23.21 -16.96
CA PRO A 353 11.38 24.12 -16.66
C PRO A 353 10.05 23.44 -16.30
N ALA A 354 9.69 22.33 -16.96
CA ALA A 354 8.45 21.62 -16.66
C ALA A 354 8.54 20.89 -15.31
N SER A 355 9.66 20.21 -15.08
CA SER A 355 9.95 19.58 -13.80
C SER A 355 9.99 20.60 -12.65
N ALA A 356 10.58 21.77 -12.85
CA ALA A 356 10.64 22.82 -11.83
C ALA A 356 9.23 23.33 -11.43
N ILE A 357 8.31 23.48 -12.39
CA ILE A 357 6.91 23.84 -12.09
C ILE A 357 6.26 22.73 -11.26
N ARG A 358 6.46 21.46 -11.65
CA ARG A 358 5.92 20.30 -10.94
C ARG A 358 6.44 20.19 -9.51
N LEU A 359 7.74 20.38 -9.29
CA LEU A 359 8.34 20.39 -7.95
C LEU A 359 7.78 21.51 -7.08
N LYS A 360 7.59 22.70 -7.65
CA LYS A 360 6.95 23.82 -6.94
C LYS A 360 5.50 23.51 -6.55
N ARG A 361 4.70 22.90 -7.46
CA ARG A 361 3.34 22.43 -7.14
C ARG A 361 3.36 21.41 -6.01
N LYS A 362 4.22 20.39 -6.09
CA LYS A 362 4.36 19.38 -5.02
C LYS A 362 4.67 20.03 -3.66
N LEU A 363 5.66 20.92 -3.59
CA LEU A 363 6.01 21.63 -2.34
C LEU A 363 4.84 22.47 -1.82
N PHE A 364 4.22 23.26 -2.69
CA PHE A 364 3.06 24.09 -2.32
C PHE A 364 1.96 23.22 -1.70
N ARG A 365 1.70 22.05 -2.29
CA ARG A 365 0.57 21.18 -1.94
C ARG A 365 0.82 20.32 -0.70
N ARG A 366 2.06 19.89 -0.44
CA ARG A 366 2.45 19.23 0.83
C ARG A 366 2.31 20.15 2.05
N LEU A 367 2.30 21.47 1.84
CA LEU A 367 2.09 22.48 2.88
C LEU A 367 0.63 22.94 2.98
N ARG A 368 -0.32 22.18 2.43
CA ARG A 368 -1.76 22.47 2.51
C ARG A 368 -2.55 21.31 3.10
N TYR A 369 -3.53 21.63 3.91
CA TYR A 369 -4.43 20.65 4.51
C TYR A 369 -5.64 20.41 3.58
N PRO A 370 -5.97 19.16 3.26
CA PRO A 370 -7.00 18.82 2.27
C PRO A 370 -8.42 19.18 2.72
N ALA A 371 -9.28 19.48 1.76
CA ALA A 371 -10.71 19.64 1.97
C ALA A 371 -11.49 18.37 1.62
N TYR A 372 -12.34 17.96 2.56
CA TYR A 372 -13.41 16.95 2.47
C TYR A 372 -14.43 17.18 1.35
N GLU A 373 -15.19 16.19 0.91
CA GLU A 373 -16.62 16.27 0.60
C GLU A 373 -17.30 15.05 1.24
N ALA A 374 -18.54 15.22 1.71
CA ALA A 374 -19.27 14.13 2.33
C ALA A 374 -19.54 13.04 1.28
N GLY A 375 -19.44 11.79 1.72
CA GLY A 375 -19.72 10.66 0.86
C GLY A 375 -21.18 10.61 0.38
N GLY A 376 -21.39 10.08 -0.83
CA GLY A 376 -22.72 9.73 -1.32
C GLY A 376 -23.17 8.35 -0.82
N LYS A 377 -24.39 7.92 -1.20
CA LYS A 377 -24.92 6.58 -0.86
C LYS A 377 -24.00 5.44 -1.30
N THR A 378 -23.27 5.61 -2.40
CA THR A 378 -22.41 4.61 -3.04
C THR A 378 -20.91 4.85 -2.79
N GLN A 379 -20.55 5.87 -2.01
CA GLN A 379 -19.18 6.21 -1.64
C GLN A 379 -19.18 6.91 -0.28
N THR A 380 -19.50 6.18 0.79
CA THR A 380 -19.81 6.75 2.11
C THR A 380 -18.58 7.23 2.89
N ALA A 381 -17.38 6.90 2.41
CA ALA A 381 -16.09 7.26 3.00
C ALA A 381 -15.72 8.75 2.92
N GLY A 382 -16.50 9.55 2.17
CA GLY A 382 -16.07 10.88 1.74
C GLY A 382 -14.90 10.83 0.74
N VAL A 383 -14.69 11.94 0.04
CA VAL A 383 -13.69 12.07 -1.03
C VAL A 383 -12.95 13.37 -0.91
N LEU A 384 -11.76 13.48 -1.52
CA LEU A 384 -11.14 14.78 -1.68
C LEU A 384 -12.05 15.68 -2.51
N SER A 385 -12.20 16.91 -2.05
CA SER A 385 -13.08 17.87 -2.69
C SER A 385 -12.50 18.34 -4.02
N LYS A 386 -13.35 18.35 -5.03
CA LYS A 386 -13.09 18.98 -6.33
C LYS A 386 -13.53 20.44 -6.36
N THR A 387 -14.28 20.90 -5.36
CA THR A 387 -14.91 22.23 -5.33
C THR A 387 -14.43 23.10 -4.17
N ARG A 388 -14.11 22.51 -3.02
CA ARG A 388 -13.58 23.18 -1.84
C ARG A 388 -12.07 23.24 -1.90
N MET A 389 -11.57 24.43 -1.63
CA MET A 389 -10.14 24.72 -1.60
C MET A 389 -9.51 24.16 -0.33
N SER A 390 -8.33 23.57 -0.48
CA SER A 390 -7.45 23.23 0.64
C SER A 390 -7.00 24.50 1.38
N THR A 391 -6.57 24.37 2.62
CA THR A 391 -6.10 25.50 3.44
C THR A 391 -4.59 25.42 3.67
N PRO A 392 -3.87 26.55 3.81
CA PRO A 392 -2.46 26.51 4.21
C PRO A 392 -2.28 25.78 5.56
N SER A 393 -1.34 24.84 5.62
CA SER A 393 -1.02 24.04 6.82
C SER A 393 0.30 24.47 7.45
N LEU A 394 0.53 25.77 7.56
CA LEU A 394 1.84 26.35 7.95
C LEU A 394 2.15 26.22 9.44
N ARG A 395 1.16 25.76 10.21
CA ARG A 395 1.20 25.63 11.66
C ARG A 395 0.72 24.24 12.08
N HIS A 396 0.46 23.30 11.17
CA HIS A 396 -0.08 22.00 11.57
C HIS A 396 0.77 20.92 10.94
N ALA A 397 1.50 20.18 11.78
CA ALA A 397 2.25 19.03 11.34
C ALA A 397 1.34 17.80 11.38
N TYR A 398 1.07 17.21 10.22
CA TYR A 398 0.18 16.07 10.08
C TYR A 398 0.80 15.05 9.11
N PRO A 399 0.65 13.75 9.39
CA PRO A 399 1.03 12.69 8.48
C PRO A 399 0.00 12.52 7.38
N ALA A 400 0.27 11.64 6.43
CA ALA A 400 -0.69 11.12 5.49
C ALA A 400 -1.88 10.54 6.29
N PHE A 401 -3.07 10.52 5.69
CA PHE A 401 -4.20 9.80 6.25
C PHE A 401 -5.18 9.46 5.13
N PRO A 402 -5.13 8.23 4.60
CA PRO A 402 -5.73 7.89 3.32
C PRO A 402 -7.23 8.17 3.29
N SER A 403 -7.69 8.67 2.15
CA SER A 403 -9.07 8.62 1.69
C SER A 403 -9.26 7.43 0.74
N ALA A 404 -10.50 7.15 0.31
CA ALA A 404 -10.76 6.07 -0.66
C ALA A 404 -9.96 6.23 -1.97
N GLN A 405 -9.58 7.45 -2.35
CA GLN A 405 -8.73 7.71 -3.51
C GLN A 405 -7.27 7.30 -3.23
N ASP A 406 -6.74 7.55 -2.03
CA ASP A 406 -5.33 7.34 -1.71
C ASP A 406 -4.89 5.86 -1.67
N THR A 407 -5.75 4.92 -1.28
CA THR A 407 -5.40 3.51 -1.13
C THR A 407 -5.00 2.83 -2.45
N ALA A 408 -5.75 3.09 -3.52
CA ALA A 408 -5.40 2.60 -4.86
C ALA A 408 -4.03 3.14 -5.30
N HIS A 409 -3.70 4.35 -4.85
CA HIS A 409 -2.47 5.03 -5.21
C HIS A 409 -1.23 4.43 -4.55
N THR A 410 -1.35 3.92 -3.33
CA THR A 410 -0.25 3.30 -2.58
C THR A 410 0.17 1.94 -3.18
N LEU A 411 -0.78 1.19 -3.75
CA LEU A 411 -0.46 -0.02 -4.53
C LEU A 411 0.26 0.35 -5.83
N LEU A 412 -0.19 1.41 -6.48
CA LEU A 412 0.34 1.88 -7.74
C LEU A 412 1.81 2.33 -7.63
N HIS A 413 2.15 3.12 -6.61
CA HIS A 413 3.54 3.49 -6.31
C HIS A 413 4.43 2.28 -6.04
N ALA A 414 3.89 1.21 -5.45
CA ALA A 414 4.63 -0.05 -5.29
C ALA A 414 5.00 -0.65 -6.64
N LEU A 415 4.02 -0.73 -7.54
CA LEU A 415 4.20 -1.30 -8.86
C LEU A 415 5.18 -0.46 -9.68
N GLU A 416 5.05 0.87 -9.67
CA GLU A 416 5.99 1.76 -10.36
C GLU A 416 7.42 1.64 -9.83
N ASN A 417 7.61 1.51 -8.52
CA ASN A 417 8.95 1.31 -7.93
C ASN A 417 9.54 -0.04 -8.29
N LEU A 418 8.75 -1.11 -8.20
CA LEU A 418 9.17 -2.44 -8.64
C LEU A 418 9.55 -2.42 -10.12
N GLU A 419 8.77 -1.72 -10.93
CA GLU A 419 9.05 -1.55 -12.36
C GLU A 419 10.31 -0.78 -12.63
N GLN A 420 10.57 0.33 -11.95
CA GLN A 420 11.82 1.06 -12.12
C GLN A 420 13.03 0.20 -11.75
N GLN A 421 12.91 -0.64 -10.72
CA GLN A 421 13.96 -1.60 -10.35
C GLN A 421 14.13 -2.72 -11.38
N LEU A 422 13.03 -3.09 -12.06
CA LEU A 422 13.00 -4.22 -12.99
C LEU A 422 13.22 -3.84 -14.44
N ALA A 423 12.87 -2.63 -14.88
CA ALA A 423 12.83 -2.20 -16.28
C ALA A 423 14.22 -2.08 -16.92
N GLY A 424 15.30 -2.16 -16.14
CA GLY A 424 16.65 -1.87 -16.63
C GLY A 424 16.74 -0.44 -17.17
N LYS A 425 17.82 -0.11 -17.89
CA LYS A 425 17.84 1.16 -18.65
C LYS A 425 16.98 1.01 -19.90
N PRO A 426 16.39 2.11 -20.43
CA PRO A 426 15.73 2.09 -21.74
C PRO A 426 16.64 1.43 -22.80
N GLY A 427 16.18 0.33 -23.40
CA GLY A 427 16.94 -0.46 -24.38
C GLY A 427 17.72 -1.67 -23.84
N GLU A 428 17.72 -1.91 -22.53
CA GLU A 428 18.24 -3.14 -21.91
C GLU A 428 17.11 -4.15 -21.66
N LEU A 429 17.44 -5.45 -21.67
CA LEU A 429 16.51 -6.47 -21.20
C LEU A 429 16.32 -6.31 -19.68
N PRO A 430 15.08 -6.28 -19.17
CA PRO A 430 14.81 -6.41 -17.75
C PRO A 430 15.57 -7.61 -17.17
N PRO A 431 16.26 -7.50 -16.02
CA PRO A 431 17.02 -8.62 -15.45
C PRO A 431 16.19 -9.91 -15.29
N TRP A 432 14.91 -9.76 -14.94
CA TRP A 432 13.96 -10.88 -14.80
C TRP A 432 13.56 -11.52 -16.14
N ALA A 433 13.51 -10.74 -17.23
CA ALA A 433 13.19 -11.24 -18.56
C ALA A 433 14.34 -12.11 -19.12
N LYS A 434 15.59 -11.76 -18.82
CA LYS A 434 16.77 -12.56 -19.17
C LYS A 434 16.77 -13.91 -18.47
N GLU A 435 16.51 -13.95 -17.16
CA GLU A 435 16.42 -15.22 -16.42
C GLU A 435 15.25 -16.09 -16.92
N THR A 436 14.14 -15.47 -17.35
CA THR A 436 12.99 -16.20 -17.90
C THR A 436 13.26 -16.74 -19.30
N LEU A 437 14.00 -16.02 -20.14
CA LEU A 437 14.48 -16.52 -21.44
C LEU A 437 15.34 -17.79 -21.28
N GLU A 438 16.16 -17.86 -20.22
CA GLU A 438 16.93 -19.05 -19.90
C GLU A 438 16.05 -20.23 -19.43
N GLN A 439 14.93 -19.98 -18.73
CA GLN A 439 13.98 -21.04 -18.33
C GLN A 439 13.43 -21.80 -19.53
N TYR A 440 13.21 -21.12 -20.65
CA TYR A 440 12.57 -21.66 -21.85
C TYR A 440 13.56 -22.05 -22.96
N ASN A 441 14.87 -22.17 -22.66
CA ASN A 441 15.92 -22.46 -23.64
C ASN A 441 15.96 -21.48 -24.83
N LEU A 442 15.59 -20.22 -24.61
CA LEU A 442 15.62 -19.16 -25.64
C LEU A 442 16.96 -18.41 -25.66
N GLU A 443 18.01 -19.00 -25.08
CA GLU A 443 19.35 -18.40 -24.91
C GLU A 443 20.03 -18.01 -26.23
N THR A 444 19.68 -18.67 -27.34
CA THR A 444 20.20 -18.34 -28.68
C THR A 444 19.81 -16.94 -29.16
N LEU A 445 18.83 -16.28 -28.52
CA LEU A 445 18.48 -14.89 -28.78
C LEU A 445 19.41 -13.89 -28.05
N GLY A 446 20.28 -14.37 -27.16
CA GLY A 446 21.20 -13.58 -26.34
C GLY A 446 22.31 -12.85 -27.11
N THR A 447 22.43 -13.06 -28.42
CA THR A 447 23.33 -12.31 -29.32
C THR A 447 22.59 -11.33 -30.23
N LEU A 448 21.25 -11.32 -30.23
CA LEU A 448 20.43 -10.35 -30.97
C LEU A 448 20.18 -9.11 -30.11
N ALA A 449 19.94 -7.97 -30.75
CA ALA A 449 19.64 -6.71 -30.05
C ALA A 449 18.50 -6.92 -29.03
N ALA A 450 18.64 -6.40 -27.81
CA ALA A 450 17.69 -6.55 -26.70
C ALA A 450 16.19 -6.42 -27.06
N PRO A 451 15.77 -5.54 -28.00
CA PRO A 451 14.37 -5.47 -28.45
C PRO A 451 13.83 -6.77 -29.07
N LEU A 452 14.66 -7.53 -29.80
CA LEU A 452 14.27 -8.80 -30.42
C LEU A 452 14.07 -9.90 -29.38
N ALA A 453 14.90 -9.91 -28.32
CA ALA A 453 14.78 -10.84 -27.21
C ALA A 453 13.52 -10.56 -26.36
N VAL A 454 13.19 -9.28 -26.11
CA VAL A 454 11.92 -8.89 -25.47
C VAL A 454 10.74 -9.34 -26.32
N ALA A 455 10.75 -9.02 -27.62
CA ALA A 455 9.66 -9.39 -28.54
C ALA A 455 9.41 -10.90 -28.60
N ALA A 456 10.45 -11.72 -28.47
CA ALA A 456 10.34 -13.18 -28.42
C ALA A 456 9.90 -13.71 -27.04
N ALA A 457 10.32 -13.08 -25.93
CA ALA A 457 10.01 -13.52 -24.57
C ALA A 457 8.56 -13.21 -24.17
N THR A 458 8.09 -12.00 -24.48
CA THR A 458 6.82 -11.47 -23.96
C THR A 458 5.61 -12.36 -24.30
N PRO A 459 5.45 -12.90 -25.53
CA PRO A 459 4.38 -13.85 -25.82
C PRO A 459 4.40 -15.07 -24.88
N LYS A 460 5.58 -15.63 -24.60
CA LYS A 460 5.71 -16.78 -23.72
C LYS A 460 5.41 -16.44 -22.26
N LEU A 461 5.81 -15.26 -21.81
CA LEU A 461 5.50 -14.74 -20.48
C LEU A 461 3.99 -14.55 -20.28
N ARG A 462 3.27 -14.05 -21.29
CA ARG A 462 1.80 -13.92 -21.25
C ARG A 462 1.09 -15.25 -21.04
N GLU A 463 1.64 -16.34 -21.56
CA GLU A 463 1.07 -17.69 -21.37
C GLU A 463 1.50 -18.32 -20.04
N SER A 464 2.74 -18.07 -19.63
CA SER A 464 3.36 -18.87 -18.56
C SER A 464 3.21 -18.24 -17.19
N ILE A 465 3.39 -16.93 -17.07
CA ILE A 465 3.29 -16.19 -15.81
C ILE A 465 2.52 -14.87 -16.00
N PRO A 466 1.27 -14.91 -16.51
CA PRO A 466 0.51 -13.73 -16.89
C PRO A 466 0.32 -12.71 -15.76
N LEU A 467 0.08 -13.15 -14.52
CA LEU A 467 -0.06 -12.27 -13.36
C LEU A 467 1.22 -11.47 -13.13
N ILE A 468 2.35 -12.16 -13.11
CA ILE A 468 3.67 -11.57 -12.85
C ILE A 468 4.01 -10.58 -13.97
N LEU A 469 3.81 -10.96 -15.23
CA LEU A 469 4.02 -10.05 -16.36
C LEU A 469 3.15 -8.79 -16.25
N THR A 470 1.85 -8.94 -15.99
CA THR A 470 0.92 -7.80 -15.90
C THR A 470 1.25 -6.89 -14.73
N LEU A 471 1.61 -7.42 -13.57
CA LEU A 471 1.94 -6.60 -12.40
C LEU A 471 3.31 -5.91 -12.52
N LEU A 472 4.28 -6.52 -13.21
CA LEU A 472 5.66 -6.02 -13.27
C LEU A 472 6.03 -5.31 -14.58
N SER A 473 5.07 -5.12 -15.50
CA SER A 473 5.30 -4.45 -16.78
C SER A 473 4.26 -3.37 -17.06
N ASP A 474 4.67 -2.10 -16.91
CA ASP A 474 3.88 -0.91 -17.28
C ASP A 474 3.52 -0.93 -18.76
N ASP A 475 4.46 -1.35 -19.62
CA ASP A 475 4.21 -1.48 -21.06
C ASP A 475 3.07 -2.46 -21.35
N GLU A 476 3.07 -3.62 -20.67
CA GLU A 476 1.99 -4.59 -20.83
C GLU A 476 0.66 -4.05 -20.28
N ARG A 477 0.65 -3.39 -19.11
CA ARG A 477 -0.59 -2.79 -18.59
C ARG A 477 -1.14 -1.70 -19.49
N ARG A 478 -0.29 -0.83 -20.05
CA ARG A 478 -0.69 0.20 -21.02
C ARG A 478 -1.29 -0.42 -22.26
N ARG A 479 -0.68 -1.49 -22.78
CA ARG A 479 -1.20 -2.23 -23.92
C ARG A 479 -2.58 -2.83 -23.64
N LEU A 480 -2.73 -3.52 -22.50
CA LEU A 480 -3.98 -4.12 -22.09
C LEU A 480 -5.07 -3.05 -21.88
N ALA A 481 -4.74 -1.93 -21.23
CA ALA A 481 -5.65 -0.81 -21.01
C ALA A 481 -6.06 -0.11 -22.32
N ALA A 482 -5.16 -0.05 -23.30
CA ALA A 482 -5.45 0.45 -24.64
C ALA A 482 -6.23 -0.56 -25.50
N ASN A 483 -6.46 -1.79 -25.00
CA ASN A 483 -7.09 -2.89 -25.72
C ASN A 483 -6.42 -3.19 -27.08
N VAL A 484 -5.09 -3.13 -27.12
CA VAL A 484 -4.29 -3.29 -28.35
C VAL A 484 -3.69 -4.69 -28.42
N ALA A 485 -3.90 -5.36 -29.54
CA ALA A 485 -3.29 -6.67 -29.79
C ALA A 485 -1.74 -6.59 -29.72
N PRO A 486 -1.05 -7.63 -29.23
CA PRO A 486 0.40 -7.63 -29.08
C PRO A 486 1.18 -7.24 -30.34
N GLU A 487 0.73 -7.68 -31.51
CA GLU A 487 1.34 -7.41 -32.82
C GLU A 487 1.27 -5.93 -33.24
N ASP A 488 0.35 -5.17 -32.65
CA ASP A 488 0.10 -3.76 -32.97
C ASP A 488 0.69 -2.80 -31.92
N TRP A 489 1.42 -3.30 -30.92
CA TRP A 489 2.00 -2.54 -29.82
C TRP A 489 3.53 -2.42 -29.92
N PRO A 490 4.15 -1.25 -29.62
CA PRO A 490 3.53 0.00 -29.19
C PRO A 490 2.86 0.76 -30.34
N LEU A 491 1.80 1.50 -30.02
CA LEU A 491 1.17 2.38 -30.99
C LEU A 491 2.12 3.53 -31.38
N GLN A 492 2.17 3.86 -32.67
CA GLN A 492 2.85 5.05 -33.14
C GLN A 492 2.19 6.31 -32.54
N PRO A 493 2.94 7.38 -32.21
CA PRO A 493 2.37 8.60 -31.68
C PRO A 493 1.23 9.15 -32.56
N GLY A 494 0.04 9.32 -31.98
CA GLY A 494 -1.15 9.80 -32.69
C GLY A 494 -1.91 8.75 -33.51
N ALA A 495 -1.46 7.50 -33.54
CA ALA A 495 -2.19 6.42 -34.20
C ALA A 495 -3.42 5.99 -33.39
N VAL A 496 -4.50 5.67 -34.11
CA VAL A 496 -5.69 5.03 -33.53
C VAL A 496 -5.42 3.53 -33.40
N ALA A 497 -5.80 2.95 -32.26
CA ALA A 497 -5.72 1.50 -32.06
C ALA A 497 -6.47 0.76 -33.18
N PRO A 498 -5.86 -0.26 -33.82
CA PRO A 498 -6.54 -1.08 -34.82
C PRO A 498 -7.81 -1.70 -34.24
N LYS A 499 -8.87 -1.79 -35.06
CA LYS A 499 -10.08 -2.52 -34.65
C LYS A 499 -9.73 -3.99 -34.46
N ARG A 500 -10.11 -4.55 -33.30
CA ARG A 500 -9.94 -5.98 -33.03
C ARG A 500 -10.80 -6.82 -33.96
N LYS A 501 -10.25 -7.99 -34.32
CA LYS A 501 -10.95 -9.01 -35.11
C LYS A 501 -11.75 -10.00 -34.25
N VAL A 502 -11.43 -10.06 -32.96
CA VAL A 502 -12.13 -10.90 -31.96
C VAL A 502 -12.98 -10.00 -31.06
N GLU A 503 -14.07 -10.56 -30.53
CA GLU A 503 -15.03 -9.82 -29.70
C GLU A 503 -14.46 -9.51 -28.31
N GLU A 504 -13.67 -10.43 -27.73
CA GLU A 504 -13.10 -10.23 -26.40
C GLU A 504 -12.08 -9.09 -26.36
N THR A 505 -11.89 -8.50 -25.18
CA THR A 505 -10.81 -7.53 -24.93
C THR A 505 -9.47 -8.23 -24.69
N GLU A 506 -8.36 -7.52 -24.83
CA GLU A 506 -7.03 -8.07 -24.53
C GLU A 506 -6.88 -8.40 -23.04
N LEU A 507 -7.54 -7.64 -22.16
CA LEU A 507 -7.61 -7.95 -20.74
C LEU A 507 -8.34 -9.26 -20.50
N GLU A 508 -9.51 -9.49 -21.11
CA GLU A 508 -10.23 -10.77 -21.02
C GLU A 508 -9.39 -11.95 -21.52
N LEU A 509 -8.70 -11.78 -22.64
CA LEU A 509 -7.79 -12.83 -23.14
C LEU A 509 -6.65 -13.08 -22.15
N GLN A 510 -6.11 -12.03 -21.52
CA GLN A 510 -5.07 -12.16 -20.51
C GLN A 510 -5.59 -12.85 -19.23
N LEU A 511 -6.83 -12.59 -18.81
CA LEU A 511 -7.48 -13.30 -17.70
C LEU A 511 -7.69 -14.79 -18.05
N LYS A 512 -8.13 -15.10 -19.28
CA LYS A 512 -8.22 -16.50 -19.77
C LYS A 512 -6.85 -17.19 -19.76
N ARG A 513 -5.78 -16.49 -20.16
CA ARG A 513 -4.40 -17.01 -20.06
C ARG A 513 -4.00 -17.26 -18.61
N HIS A 514 -4.42 -16.40 -17.69
CA HIS A 514 -4.16 -16.59 -16.26
C HIS A 514 -4.87 -17.80 -15.67
N ALA A 515 -6.16 -17.96 -15.90
CA ALA A 515 -6.90 -19.16 -15.51
C ALA A 515 -6.25 -20.41 -16.10
N ALA A 516 -5.90 -20.39 -17.39
CA ALA A 516 -5.22 -21.48 -18.06
C ALA A 516 -3.82 -21.80 -17.47
N ALA A 517 -3.11 -20.79 -16.97
CA ALA A 517 -1.78 -20.93 -16.35
C ALA A 517 -1.83 -21.54 -14.94
N LEU A 518 -2.97 -21.43 -14.25
CA LEU A 518 -3.22 -22.06 -12.95
C LEU A 518 -3.62 -23.54 -13.06
N GLU A 519 -4.12 -23.95 -14.23
CA GLU A 519 -4.56 -25.33 -14.46
C GLU A 519 -3.39 -26.31 -14.60
N PRO A 520 -3.32 -27.37 -13.76
CA PRO A 520 -2.30 -28.40 -13.88
C PRO A 520 -2.45 -29.18 -15.18
N ARG A 521 -1.32 -29.41 -15.87
CA ARG A 521 -1.27 -30.21 -17.10
C ARG A 521 -0.11 -31.19 -17.02
N LEU A 522 -0.26 -32.33 -17.69
CA LEU A 522 0.84 -33.29 -17.84
C LEU A 522 1.95 -32.64 -18.68
N GLN A 523 3.09 -32.44 -18.05
CA GLN A 523 4.27 -31.85 -18.66
C GLN A 523 5.11 -32.92 -19.35
N SER A 524 6.01 -32.46 -20.23
CA SER A 524 6.92 -33.34 -20.99
C SER A 524 7.88 -34.18 -20.14
N ASP A 525 8.09 -33.78 -18.88
CA ASP A 525 8.91 -34.50 -17.89
C ASP A 525 8.10 -35.51 -17.06
N GLY A 526 6.81 -35.68 -17.36
CA GLY A 526 5.91 -36.62 -16.70
C GLY A 526 5.20 -36.08 -15.46
N ASN A 527 5.48 -34.84 -15.03
CA ASN A 527 4.81 -34.23 -13.88
C ASN A 527 3.50 -33.55 -14.29
N THR A 528 2.46 -33.64 -13.46
CA THR A 528 1.23 -32.85 -13.64
C THR A 528 1.35 -31.56 -12.84
N GLU A 529 1.65 -30.46 -13.53
CA GLU A 529 2.00 -29.17 -12.94
C GLU A 529 1.32 -28.04 -13.72
N SER A 530 0.96 -26.95 -13.03
CA SER A 530 0.54 -25.69 -13.63
C SER A 530 1.76 -24.91 -14.17
N ASN A 531 1.54 -23.80 -14.89
CA ASN A 531 2.65 -22.96 -15.32
C ASN A 531 3.31 -22.23 -14.15
N TYR A 532 2.53 -21.85 -13.13
CA TYR A 532 3.08 -21.28 -11.89
C TYR A 532 3.86 -22.30 -11.08
N ASP A 533 3.44 -23.57 -11.06
CA ASP A 533 4.21 -24.64 -10.41
C ASP A 533 5.59 -24.79 -11.07
N GLN A 534 5.62 -24.76 -12.41
CA GLN A 534 6.87 -24.80 -13.17
C GLN A 534 7.74 -23.58 -12.91
N PHE A 535 7.15 -22.39 -12.79
CA PHE A 535 7.88 -21.17 -12.43
C PHE A 535 8.49 -21.26 -11.02
N VAL A 536 7.74 -21.72 -10.02
CA VAL A 536 8.27 -21.92 -8.66
C VAL A 536 9.37 -22.99 -8.68
N ARG A 537 9.18 -24.10 -9.42
CA ARG A 537 10.20 -25.14 -9.60
C ARG A 537 11.46 -24.59 -10.26
N PHE A 538 11.32 -23.67 -11.22
CA PHE A 538 12.43 -22.96 -11.82
C PHE A 538 13.20 -22.11 -10.79
N LEU A 539 12.51 -21.34 -9.94
CA LEU A 539 13.14 -20.57 -8.87
C LEU A 539 13.93 -21.47 -7.91
N VAL A 540 13.37 -22.62 -7.53
CA VAL A 540 14.06 -23.63 -6.70
C VAL A 540 15.30 -24.19 -7.41
N LYS A 541 15.18 -24.57 -8.70
CA LYS A 541 16.31 -25.06 -9.50
C LYS A 541 17.44 -24.02 -9.62
N ARG A 542 17.09 -22.73 -9.63
CA ARG A 542 18.05 -21.61 -9.62
C ARG A 542 18.59 -21.29 -8.23
N GLY A 543 18.16 -22.00 -7.19
CA GLY A 543 18.56 -21.74 -5.81
C GLY A 543 18.03 -20.40 -5.27
N ARG A 544 16.97 -19.85 -5.86
CA ARG A 544 16.35 -18.59 -5.39
C ARG A 544 15.34 -18.83 -4.27
N LEU A 545 14.91 -20.07 -4.06
CA LEU A 545 13.87 -20.43 -3.10
C LEU A 545 14.21 -21.73 -2.40
N ASN A 546 13.98 -21.79 -1.08
CA ASN A 546 14.09 -23.02 -0.30
C ASN A 546 12.75 -23.79 -0.29
N ASP A 547 12.71 -24.96 0.35
CA ASP A 547 11.51 -25.81 0.36
C ASP A 547 10.30 -25.15 1.03
N LYS A 548 10.54 -24.35 2.07
CA LYS A 548 9.50 -23.61 2.80
C LYS A 548 8.88 -22.51 1.94
N GLY A 549 9.72 -21.67 1.34
CA GLY A 549 9.28 -20.65 0.41
C GLY A 549 8.57 -21.24 -0.81
N ARG A 550 9.05 -22.39 -1.31
CA ARG A 550 8.38 -23.17 -2.38
C ARG A 550 6.97 -23.56 -1.95
N ALA A 551 6.83 -24.20 -0.79
CA ALA A 551 5.54 -24.65 -0.28
C ALA A 551 4.55 -23.47 -0.13
N ALA A 552 5.01 -22.34 0.42
CA ALA A 552 4.19 -21.15 0.60
C ALA A 552 3.72 -20.55 -0.75
N LEU A 553 4.62 -20.37 -1.73
CA LEU A 553 4.23 -19.84 -3.05
C LEU A 553 3.27 -20.78 -3.80
N LEU A 554 3.52 -22.10 -3.78
CA LEU A 554 2.60 -23.07 -4.38
C LEU A 554 1.22 -23.04 -3.69
N ALA A 555 1.20 -22.90 -2.36
CA ALA A 555 -0.05 -22.76 -1.63
C ALA A 555 -0.79 -21.46 -1.99
N ALA A 556 -0.08 -20.35 -2.21
CA ALA A 556 -0.68 -19.10 -2.67
C ALA A 556 -1.37 -19.28 -4.03
N PHE A 557 -0.68 -19.86 -5.03
CA PHE A 557 -1.29 -20.12 -6.35
C PHE A 557 -2.41 -21.17 -6.29
N ALA A 558 -2.37 -22.11 -5.33
CA ALA A 558 -3.48 -23.02 -5.11
C ALA A 558 -4.72 -22.33 -4.53
N ILE A 559 -4.55 -21.29 -3.69
CA ILE A 559 -5.66 -20.44 -3.24
C ILE A 559 -6.24 -19.67 -4.42
N ASP A 560 -5.38 -19.12 -5.27
CA ASP A 560 -5.81 -18.40 -6.47
C ASP A 560 -6.63 -19.28 -7.42
N ARG A 561 -6.15 -20.49 -7.69
CA ARG A 561 -6.90 -21.49 -8.48
C ARG A 561 -8.25 -21.85 -7.86
N LYS A 562 -8.32 -21.98 -6.52
CA LYS A 562 -9.61 -22.22 -5.84
C LYS A 562 -10.55 -21.03 -6.01
N ALA A 563 -10.03 -19.81 -5.99
CA ALA A 563 -10.80 -18.59 -6.20
C ALA A 563 -11.37 -18.51 -7.62
N GLU A 564 -10.59 -18.92 -8.64
CA GLU A 564 -11.06 -19.00 -10.05
C GLU A 564 -12.20 -20.02 -10.26
N GLN A 565 -12.38 -20.97 -9.34
CA GLN A 565 -13.43 -21.99 -9.42
C GLN A 565 -14.72 -21.60 -8.70
N LEU A 566 -14.80 -20.38 -8.13
CA LEU A 566 -16.02 -19.89 -7.51
C LEU A 566 -17.14 -19.76 -8.57
N PRO A 567 -18.42 -19.99 -8.19
CA PRO A 567 -19.54 -20.06 -9.12
C PRO A 567 -20.00 -18.66 -9.60
N THR A 568 -19.10 -17.94 -10.27
CA THR A 568 -19.30 -16.61 -10.85
C THR A 568 -18.43 -16.48 -12.09
N GLU A 569 -18.79 -15.62 -13.05
CA GLU A 569 -17.89 -15.23 -14.15
C GLU A 569 -16.73 -14.32 -13.70
N ALA A 570 -16.67 -13.97 -12.41
CA ALA A 570 -15.65 -13.11 -11.83
C ALA A 570 -14.33 -13.86 -11.57
N PRO A 571 -13.17 -13.20 -11.76
CA PRO A 571 -11.87 -13.84 -11.62
C PRO A 571 -11.50 -14.19 -10.18
N GLY A 572 -10.50 -15.06 -10.04
CA GLY A 572 -9.82 -15.39 -8.78
C GLY A 572 -8.96 -14.24 -8.25
N ALA A 573 -8.13 -14.50 -7.25
CA ALA A 573 -7.34 -13.47 -6.58
C ALA A 573 -6.33 -12.79 -7.53
N GLY A 574 -5.61 -13.55 -8.34
CA GLY A 574 -4.66 -13.07 -9.33
C GLY A 574 -5.36 -12.36 -10.49
N GLY A 575 -6.44 -12.93 -11.02
CA GLY A 575 -7.22 -12.29 -12.08
C GLY A 575 -7.85 -10.97 -11.61
N PHE A 576 -8.33 -10.90 -10.37
CA PHE A 576 -8.77 -9.65 -9.74
C PHE A 576 -7.63 -8.62 -9.68
N LEU A 577 -6.43 -9.00 -9.25
CA LEU A 577 -5.28 -8.09 -9.21
C LEU A 577 -4.88 -7.59 -10.60
N MET A 578 -4.92 -8.45 -11.62
CA MET A 578 -4.64 -8.06 -13.01
C MET A 578 -5.67 -7.06 -13.53
N GLN A 579 -6.96 -7.35 -13.31
CA GLN A 579 -8.04 -6.48 -13.71
C GLN A 579 -7.97 -5.14 -12.97
N PHE A 580 -7.71 -5.15 -11.66
CA PHE A 580 -7.52 -3.94 -10.86
C PHE A 580 -6.34 -3.10 -11.36
N ALA A 581 -5.20 -3.75 -11.63
CA ALA A 581 -4.01 -3.05 -12.12
C ALA A 581 -4.22 -2.41 -13.51
N VAL A 582 -4.96 -3.07 -14.40
CA VAL A 582 -5.18 -2.58 -15.77
C VAL A 582 -6.35 -1.60 -15.86
N SER A 583 -7.53 -1.98 -15.36
CA SER A 583 -8.76 -1.20 -15.54
C SER A 583 -8.82 0.04 -14.65
N ASP A 584 -8.27 -0.07 -13.44
CA ASP A 584 -8.34 1.01 -12.45
C ASP A 584 -7.02 1.77 -12.34
N LEU A 585 -5.94 1.07 -11.97
CA LEU A 585 -4.68 1.73 -11.65
C LEU A 585 -4.05 2.38 -12.88
N GLN A 586 -3.93 1.65 -14.00
CA GLN A 586 -3.33 2.20 -15.22
C GLN A 586 -4.13 3.37 -15.79
N LYS A 587 -5.46 3.31 -15.71
CA LYS A 587 -6.33 4.41 -16.15
C LYS A 587 -6.10 5.67 -15.32
N LEU A 588 -6.04 5.54 -13.99
CA LEU A 588 -5.74 6.66 -13.09
C LEU A 588 -4.37 7.28 -13.38
N LEU A 589 -3.36 6.48 -13.73
CA LEU A 589 -2.05 6.98 -14.16
C LEU A 589 -2.11 7.77 -15.45
N ILE A 590 -2.78 7.23 -16.47
CA ILE A 590 -2.87 7.88 -17.78
C ILE A 590 -3.59 9.23 -17.63
N GLU A 591 -4.74 9.24 -16.95
CA GLU A 591 -5.52 10.46 -16.69
C GLU A 591 -4.73 11.46 -15.83
N GLY A 592 -4.08 10.99 -14.77
CA GLY A 592 -3.26 11.80 -13.87
C GLY A 592 -2.04 12.42 -14.55
N ASN A 593 -1.34 11.66 -15.40
CA ASN A 593 -0.20 12.13 -16.18
C ASN A 593 -0.62 13.14 -17.25
N ALA A 594 -1.73 12.88 -17.95
CA ALA A 594 -2.30 13.82 -18.89
C ALA A 594 -2.67 15.14 -18.20
N LYS A 595 -3.28 15.06 -17.01
CA LYS A 595 -3.64 16.25 -16.24
C LYS A 595 -2.41 17.01 -15.74
N SER A 596 -1.38 16.30 -15.27
CA SER A 596 -0.11 16.90 -14.88
C SER A 596 0.52 17.67 -16.04
N ALA A 597 0.54 17.09 -17.24
CA ALA A 597 1.05 17.74 -18.45
C ALA A 597 0.22 18.97 -18.89
N GLU A 598 -1.09 18.99 -18.62
CA GLU A 598 -1.93 20.19 -18.80
C GLU A 598 -1.52 21.30 -17.82
N LEU A 599 -1.32 20.95 -16.55
CA LEU A 599 -0.93 21.90 -15.50
C LEU A 599 0.47 22.46 -15.73
N ASP A 600 1.41 21.65 -16.24
CA ASP A 600 2.79 22.08 -16.55
C ASP A 600 2.83 23.27 -17.53
N LYS A 601 1.82 23.40 -18.40
CA LYS A 601 1.70 24.51 -19.36
C LYS A 601 1.17 25.80 -18.73
N ARG A 602 0.75 25.78 -17.47
CA ARG A 602 0.11 26.91 -16.78
C ARG A 602 0.94 27.32 -15.56
N ALA A 603 1.68 28.42 -15.63
CA ALA A 603 2.47 28.91 -14.49
C ALA A 603 1.62 29.18 -13.23
N GLY A 604 0.38 29.65 -13.39
CA GLY A 604 -0.57 29.86 -12.28
C GLY A 604 -0.98 28.58 -11.55
N SER A 605 -0.71 27.39 -12.10
CA SER A 605 -1.02 26.11 -11.46
C SER A 605 -0.21 25.86 -10.19
N ILE A 606 0.93 26.54 -10.02
CA ILE A 606 1.82 26.40 -8.84
C ILE A 606 1.07 26.68 -7.53
N VAL A 607 0.22 27.69 -7.55
CA VAL A 607 -0.48 28.21 -6.35
C VAL A 607 -1.96 27.78 -6.31
N ALA A 608 -2.33 26.80 -7.14
CA ALA A 608 -3.70 26.34 -7.29
C ALA A 608 -4.14 25.59 -6.01
N PRO A 609 -5.16 26.08 -5.27
CA PRO A 609 -5.49 25.58 -3.94
C PRO A 609 -6.46 24.40 -3.92
N GLU A 610 -6.87 23.86 -5.07
CA GLU A 610 -7.78 22.73 -5.17
C GLU A 610 -7.20 21.49 -4.48
N SER A 611 -8.00 20.78 -3.69
CA SER A 611 -7.52 19.56 -3.01
C SER A 611 -7.28 18.44 -4.02
N ASP A 612 -8.26 18.22 -4.91
CA ASP A 612 -8.15 17.35 -6.08
C ASP A 612 -8.17 18.22 -7.36
N ASN A 613 -7.05 18.21 -8.10
CA ASN A 613 -6.90 18.91 -9.37
C ASN A 613 -6.88 17.96 -10.59
N GLY A 614 -7.19 16.67 -10.36
CA GLY A 614 -7.10 15.58 -11.33
C GLY A 614 -5.66 15.13 -11.66
N ALA A 615 -4.63 15.82 -11.17
CA ALA A 615 -3.24 15.40 -11.34
C ALA A 615 -2.85 14.46 -10.19
N PHE A 616 -3.00 13.17 -10.46
CA PHE A 616 -2.83 12.05 -9.52
C PHE A 616 -1.63 12.21 -8.56
N HIS A 617 -0.42 12.44 -9.09
CA HIS A 617 0.82 12.55 -8.31
C HIS A 617 0.94 13.79 -7.44
N GLU A 618 -0.08 14.65 -7.48
CA GLU A 618 -0.05 15.97 -6.92
C GLU A 618 -1.35 16.27 -6.17
N ILE A 619 -2.16 15.32 -5.72
CA ILE A 619 -3.34 15.66 -4.89
C ILE A 619 -2.92 16.11 -3.47
N VAL A 620 -3.62 17.08 -2.86
CA VAL A 620 -3.32 17.52 -1.49
C VAL A 620 -3.70 16.43 -0.49
N GLY A 621 -2.82 16.14 0.48
CA GLY A 621 -3.06 15.14 1.52
C GLY A 621 -2.15 13.93 1.38
N SER A 622 -2.67 12.73 1.68
CA SER A 622 -1.90 11.50 1.86
C SER A 622 -0.98 11.22 0.69
N HIS A 623 -1.47 11.25 -0.54
CA HIS A 623 -0.64 10.94 -1.70
C HIS A 623 0.55 11.91 -1.88
N SER A 624 0.33 13.22 -1.79
CA SER A 624 1.44 14.18 -1.88
C SER A 624 2.48 13.95 -0.79
N LEU A 625 2.07 13.51 0.41
CA LEU A 625 2.98 13.24 1.53
C LEU A 625 3.70 11.90 1.38
N MET A 626 2.97 10.80 1.16
CA MET A 626 3.52 9.45 0.95
C MET A 626 4.40 9.34 -0.29
N SER A 627 4.21 10.21 -1.28
CA SER A 627 5.09 10.21 -2.47
C SER A 627 6.57 10.28 -2.09
N LYS A 628 6.94 10.91 -0.96
CA LYS A 628 8.33 11.02 -0.49
C LYS A 628 9.07 9.69 -0.26
N ASP A 629 8.40 8.55 -0.40
CA ASP A 629 9.04 7.24 -0.34
C ASP A 629 9.86 6.89 -1.59
N THR A 630 9.63 7.54 -2.73
CA THR A 630 10.30 7.18 -3.99
C THR A 630 11.51 8.09 -4.27
N LEU A 631 12.61 7.56 -4.83
CA LEU A 631 13.78 8.37 -5.26
C LEU A 631 13.39 9.51 -6.23
N THR A 632 12.26 9.36 -6.92
CA THR A 632 11.73 10.32 -7.90
C THR A 632 10.84 11.41 -7.28
N SER A 633 10.59 11.37 -5.98
CA SER A 633 9.61 12.22 -5.30
C SER A 633 10.21 13.34 -4.45
N VAL A 634 11.25 13.95 -5.00
CA VAL A 634 11.62 15.34 -4.71
C VAL A 634 10.38 16.26 -4.75
N PRO A 635 10.36 17.34 -3.95
CA PRO A 635 11.47 17.85 -3.13
C PRO A 635 11.59 17.21 -1.73
N PHE A 636 12.70 17.47 -1.01
CA PHE A 636 12.92 17.05 0.39
C PHE A 636 13.05 15.54 0.68
N PHE A 637 13.28 14.70 -0.34
CA PHE A 637 13.51 13.27 -0.15
C PHE A 637 14.70 12.99 0.79
N ASP A 638 15.88 13.56 0.49
CA ASP A 638 17.08 13.32 1.29
C ASP A 638 16.94 13.85 2.72
N ASP A 639 16.29 15.00 2.89
CA ASP A 639 16.01 15.56 4.22
C ASP A 639 15.16 14.57 5.05
N ALA A 640 14.11 13.97 4.47
CA ALA A 640 13.29 12.96 5.15
C ALA A 640 14.12 11.72 5.51
N ARG A 641 14.94 11.23 4.57
CA ARG A 641 15.83 10.07 4.77
C ARG A 641 16.84 10.29 5.90
N VAL A 642 17.48 11.46 5.94
CA VAL A 642 18.43 11.83 7.00
C VAL A 642 17.74 11.85 8.35
N LEU A 643 16.59 12.52 8.46
CA LEU A 643 15.89 12.67 9.73
C LEU A 643 15.32 11.34 10.25
N ALA A 644 14.74 10.53 9.36
CA ALA A 644 14.26 9.19 9.70
C ALA A 644 15.42 8.29 10.16
N GLY A 645 16.53 8.29 9.43
CA GLY A 645 17.74 7.53 9.78
C GLY A 645 18.28 7.91 11.16
N VAL A 646 18.44 9.21 11.42
CA VAL A 646 18.92 9.71 12.72
C VAL A 646 17.95 9.37 13.84
N ALA A 647 16.64 9.56 13.65
CA ALA A 647 15.64 9.26 14.68
C ALA A 647 15.56 7.77 15.00
N SER A 648 15.49 6.90 13.98
CA SER A 648 15.44 5.45 14.11
C SER A 648 16.70 4.91 14.82
N ALA A 649 17.89 5.30 14.35
CA ALA A 649 19.15 4.93 14.99
C ALA A 649 19.28 5.46 16.42
N THR A 650 18.75 6.65 16.71
CA THR A 650 18.75 7.24 18.07
C THR A 650 17.87 6.45 19.03
N VAL A 651 16.64 6.12 18.65
CA VAL A 651 15.73 5.31 19.48
C VAL A 651 16.39 3.96 19.80
N PHE A 652 16.93 3.29 18.79
CA PHE A 652 17.56 1.99 18.97
C PHE A 652 18.82 2.07 19.84
N THR A 653 19.68 3.06 19.61
CA THR A 653 20.91 3.27 20.40
C THR A 653 20.60 3.55 21.87
N ILE A 654 19.59 4.39 22.15
CA ILE A 654 19.15 4.68 23.53
C ILE A 654 18.59 3.43 24.21
N LEU A 655 17.82 2.60 23.48
CA LEU A 655 17.32 1.33 24.01
C LEU A 655 18.48 0.41 24.38
N LEU A 656 19.45 0.22 23.48
CA LEU A 656 20.62 -0.60 23.72
C LEU A 656 21.44 -0.10 24.92
N GLU A 657 21.66 1.22 25.03
CA GLU A 657 22.35 1.81 26.19
C GLU A 657 21.64 1.46 27.51
N GLN A 658 20.31 1.48 27.54
CA GLN A 658 19.57 1.13 28.75
C GLN A 658 19.57 -0.35 29.10
N VAL A 659 19.40 -1.24 28.12
CA VAL A 659 19.35 -2.68 28.40
C VAL A 659 20.75 -3.26 28.65
N ALA A 660 21.80 -2.59 28.16
CA ALA A 660 23.21 -2.94 28.36
C ALA A 660 23.68 -2.72 29.80
N VAL A 661 23.34 -1.57 30.40
CA VAL A 661 23.74 -1.19 31.77
C VAL A 661 22.50 -0.77 32.56
N PRO A 662 21.61 -1.73 32.91
CA PRO A 662 20.33 -1.41 33.51
C PRO A 662 20.52 -0.80 34.89
N LYS A 663 20.04 0.44 35.06
CA LYS A 663 19.87 1.03 36.40
C LYS A 663 18.64 0.41 37.03
N ALA A 664 18.83 -0.41 38.06
CA ALA A 664 17.78 -1.25 38.65
C ALA A 664 16.52 -0.46 39.05
N ASP A 665 16.70 0.77 39.52
CA ASP A 665 15.66 1.66 40.05
C ASP A 665 15.14 2.70 39.06
N ARG A 666 15.64 2.72 37.81
CA ARG A 666 15.27 3.74 36.80
C ARG A 666 14.85 3.12 35.47
N ARG A 667 13.95 3.83 34.78
CA ARG A 667 13.48 3.52 33.42
C ARG A 667 13.49 4.78 32.56
N LEU A 668 13.56 4.59 31.25
CA LEU A 668 13.33 5.71 30.33
C LEU A 668 11.85 6.06 30.32
N ALA A 669 11.57 7.35 30.48
CA ALA A 669 10.31 7.92 30.02
C ALA A 669 10.36 7.97 28.48
N TRP A 670 10.01 6.86 27.82
CA TRP A 670 10.02 6.76 26.36
C TRP A 670 9.14 7.81 25.68
N GLU A 671 8.09 8.25 26.35
CA GLU A 671 7.25 9.36 25.92
C GLU A 671 8.05 10.67 25.80
N ASP A 672 8.93 10.99 26.76
CA ASP A 672 9.80 12.17 26.70
C ASP A 672 10.79 12.09 25.52
N VAL A 673 11.35 10.90 25.28
CA VAL A 673 12.28 10.64 24.15
C VAL A 673 11.56 10.83 22.82
N LEU A 674 10.42 10.16 22.63
CA LEU A 674 9.67 10.21 21.39
C LEU A 674 9.06 11.58 21.14
N HIS A 675 8.60 12.32 22.16
CA HIS A 675 8.17 13.71 21.99
C HIS A 675 9.30 14.68 21.64
N HIS A 676 10.55 14.31 21.90
CA HIS A 676 11.68 15.09 21.44
C HIS A 676 11.94 14.88 19.94
N LEU A 677 11.70 13.67 19.43
CA LEU A 677 11.97 13.28 18.04
C LEU A 677 10.76 13.57 17.13
N ILE A 678 9.56 13.19 17.55
CA ILE A 678 8.29 13.37 16.86
C ILE A 678 7.61 14.62 17.43
N ARG A 679 7.88 15.76 16.81
CA ARG A 679 7.40 17.07 17.27
C ARG A 679 7.14 18.04 16.14
N PHE A 680 6.47 19.14 16.47
CA PHE A 680 6.40 20.27 15.57
C PHE A 680 7.78 20.91 15.49
N PRO A 681 8.28 21.24 14.29
CA PRO A 681 9.62 21.80 14.12
C PRO A 681 9.83 23.04 15.00
N PRO A 682 10.97 23.21 15.69
CA PRO A 682 11.23 24.44 16.45
C PRO A 682 11.55 25.63 15.54
N SER A 683 11.29 26.86 16.01
CA SER A 683 11.62 28.11 15.30
C SER A 683 13.13 28.24 15.05
N ASN A 684 13.92 28.01 16.09
CA ASN A 684 15.37 28.17 16.09
C ASN A 684 16.07 26.87 16.53
N GLY A 685 16.93 26.34 15.67
CA GLY A 685 17.75 25.17 15.98
C GLY A 685 17.01 23.84 15.87
N GLY A 686 17.17 22.99 16.88
CA GLY A 686 16.71 21.59 16.86
C GLY A 686 17.80 20.61 16.43
N TRP A 687 17.59 19.34 16.77
CA TRP A 687 18.48 18.26 16.33
C TRP A 687 18.34 18.06 14.81
N GLU A 688 17.15 18.33 14.28
CA GLU A 688 16.78 18.18 12.88
C GLU A 688 17.67 19.05 11.99
N ARG A 689 17.78 20.35 12.31
CA ARG A 689 18.64 21.28 11.56
C ARG A 689 20.12 20.96 11.71
N ARG A 690 20.55 20.51 12.88
CA ARG A 690 21.95 20.09 13.11
C ARG A 690 22.28 18.86 12.26
N ALA A 691 21.38 17.88 12.22
CA ALA A 691 21.56 16.69 11.42
C ALA A 691 21.66 17.01 9.92
N LEU A 692 20.75 17.85 9.40
CA LEU A 692 20.80 18.28 8.00
C LEU A 692 22.06 19.10 7.68
N ALA A 693 22.52 19.94 8.61
CA ALA A 693 23.75 20.72 8.43
C ALA A 693 25.02 19.84 8.40
N LEU A 694 25.06 18.75 9.17
CA LEU A 694 26.14 17.76 9.13
C LEU A 694 26.09 16.90 7.86
N TYR A 695 24.89 16.61 7.36
CA TYR A 695 24.72 15.86 6.11
C TYR A 695 25.22 16.63 4.89
N ALA A 696 24.94 17.94 4.79
CA ALA A 696 25.12 18.70 3.56
C ALA A 696 26.56 18.65 2.95
N PRO A 697 27.66 18.75 3.71
CA PRO A 697 29.02 18.76 3.14
C PRO A 697 29.50 17.39 2.64
N GLU A 698 29.18 16.31 3.36
CA GLU A 698 29.73 14.96 3.11
C GLU A 698 28.72 14.01 2.48
N GLN A 699 27.44 14.41 2.40
CA GLN A 699 26.31 13.56 2.00
C GLN A 699 26.22 12.26 2.83
N LYS A 700 26.66 12.34 4.08
CA LYS A 700 26.68 11.22 5.04
C LYS A 700 25.73 11.52 6.19
N ILE A 701 24.81 10.60 6.47
CA ILE A 701 23.85 10.76 7.57
C ILE A 701 24.66 10.76 8.89
N PRO A 702 24.50 11.76 9.77
CA PRO A 702 25.26 11.85 11.01
C PRO A 702 24.87 10.75 11.99
N HIS A 703 25.85 10.27 12.75
CA HIS A 703 25.66 9.21 13.73
C HIS A 703 25.11 9.79 15.04
N TYR A 704 24.56 8.92 15.90
CA TYR A 704 24.12 9.29 17.25
C TYR A 704 25.20 10.04 18.04
N ALA A 705 26.47 9.63 17.90
CA ALA A 705 27.61 10.23 18.61
C ALA A 705 27.91 11.67 18.16
N ASP A 706 27.52 12.05 16.94
CA ASP A 706 27.75 13.39 16.39
C ASP A 706 26.73 14.42 16.92
N LEU A 707 25.69 13.93 17.61
CA LEU A 707 24.55 14.71 18.12
C LEU A 707 24.45 14.56 19.65
N PRO A 708 25.34 15.20 20.43
CA PRO A 708 25.46 15.01 21.88
C PRO A 708 24.21 15.42 22.69
N GLU A 709 23.28 16.16 22.09
CA GLU A 709 21.93 16.37 22.63
C GLU A 709 21.18 15.07 22.91
N PHE A 710 21.39 14.00 22.14
CA PHE A 710 20.68 12.74 22.35
C PHE A 710 21.19 11.96 23.56
N ALA A 711 22.50 12.01 23.83
CA ALA A 711 23.05 11.50 25.09
C ALA A 711 22.52 12.28 26.31
N ARG A 712 22.28 13.59 26.17
CA ARG A 712 21.63 14.40 27.21
C ARG A 712 20.15 14.06 27.35
N LEU A 713 19.44 13.85 26.25
CA LEU A 713 18.04 13.41 26.23
C LEU A 713 17.87 12.09 26.98
N ALA A 714 18.66 11.08 26.65
CA ALA A 714 18.63 9.78 27.32
C ALA A 714 18.81 9.92 28.85
N LYS A 715 19.80 10.71 29.28
CA LYS A 715 20.06 10.99 30.70
C LYS A 715 18.90 11.75 31.37
N ALA A 716 18.33 12.74 30.69
CA ALA A 716 17.24 13.58 31.20
C ALA A 716 15.90 12.84 31.28
N SER A 717 15.68 11.86 30.39
CA SER A 717 14.46 11.05 30.34
C SER A 717 14.46 9.89 31.34
N LEU A 718 15.57 9.62 32.03
CA LEU A 718 15.59 8.60 33.07
C LEU A 718 14.77 9.05 34.29
N ARG A 719 13.74 8.29 34.65
CA ARG A 719 12.90 8.51 35.84
C ARG A 719 13.07 7.35 36.82
N PRO A 720 12.89 7.58 38.14
CA PRO A 720 12.68 6.49 39.08
C PRO A 720 11.53 5.60 38.59
N VAL A 721 11.65 4.29 38.74
CA VAL A 721 10.56 3.36 38.40
C VAL A 721 9.35 3.75 39.26
N PRO A 722 8.25 4.25 38.68
CA PRO A 722 7.08 4.57 39.48
C PRO A 722 6.52 3.27 40.08
N LYS A 723 6.01 3.32 41.33
CA LYS A 723 5.16 2.25 41.90
C LYS A 723 3.78 2.16 41.20
N GLN A 724 3.68 2.61 39.96
CA GLN A 724 2.42 2.74 39.25
C GLN A 724 1.86 1.37 38.91
N GLN A 725 0.57 1.20 39.18
CA GLN A 725 -0.22 0.11 38.64
C GLN A 725 -0.12 0.16 37.11
N LYS A 726 0.22 -0.98 36.49
CA LYS A 726 0.06 -1.15 35.04
C LYS A 726 -1.36 -0.67 34.68
N PRO A 727 -1.52 0.20 33.67
CA PRO A 727 -2.84 0.63 33.25
C PRO A 727 -3.70 -0.61 32.98
N SER A 728 -4.98 -0.55 33.34
CA SER A 728 -5.91 -1.69 33.17
C SER A 728 -6.05 -2.15 31.72
N ARG A 729 -5.60 -1.32 30.76
CA ARG A 729 -5.63 -1.58 29.32
C ARG A 729 -4.40 -0.96 28.63
N SER A 730 -3.83 -1.70 27.65
CA SER A 730 -2.73 -1.19 26.82
C SER A 730 -3.23 -0.25 25.72
N LYS A 731 -2.39 0.68 25.28
CA LYS A 731 -2.66 1.59 24.17
C LYS A 731 -2.87 0.85 22.85
N ARG A 732 -2.11 -0.24 22.63
CA ARG A 732 -2.39 -1.21 21.56
C ARG A 732 -3.83 -1.70 21.65
N ALA A 733 -4.26 -2.22 22.80
CA ALA A 733 -5.62 -2.72 22.98
C ALA A 733 -6.70 -1.62 22.83
N ASP A 734 -6.39 -0.35 23.11
CA ASP A 734 -7.29 0.79 22.84
C ASP A 734 -7.44 1.06 21.35
N LEU A 735 -6.33 1.02 20.59
CA LEU A 735 -6.32 1.25 19.14
C LEU A 735 -6.99 0.10 18.40
N GLU A 736 -6.73 -1.14 18.82
CA GLU A 736 -7.42 -2.34 18.31
C GLU A 736 -8.94 -2.25 18.48
N GLU A 737 -9.41 -1.75 19.62
CA GLU A 737 -10.84 -1.61 19.89
C GLU A 737 -11.49 -0.50 19.08
N ARG A 738 -10.80 0.61 18.88
CA ARG A 738 -11.29 1.67 17.98
C ARG A 738 -11.45 1.14 16.57
N TYR A 739 -10.48 0.34 16.11
CA TYR A 739 -10.56 -0.31 14.81
C TYR A 739 -11.70 -1.31 14.72
N ARG A 740 -11.92 -2.14 15.75
CA ARG A 740 -13.08 -3.05 15.76
C ARG A 740 -14.39 -2.28 15.68
N ARG A 741 -14.53 -1.18 16.43
CA ARG A 741 -15.72 -0.33 16.34
C ARG A 741 -15.90 0.28 14.96
N LEU A 742 -14.81 0.65 14.30
CA LEU A 742 -14.85 1.09 12.92
C LEU A 742 -15.33 -0.06 12.04
N GLU A 743 -14.67 -1.22 12.04
CA GLU A 743 -15.09 -2.40 11.25
C GLU A 743 -16.59 -2.73 11.45
N THR A 744 -17.06 -2.69 12.71
CA THR A 744 -18.47 -2.79 13.09
C THR A 744 -19.35 -1.68 12.50
N GLU A 745 -18.91 -0.42 12.54
CA GLU A 745 -19.64 0.69 11.92
C GLU A 745 -19.71 0.51 10.40
N LEU A 746 -18.63 -0.01 9.81
CA LEU A 746 -18.49 -0.25 8.38
C LEU A 746 -19.34 -1.41 7.88
N SER A 747 -19.49 -2.47 8.67
CA SER A 747 -20.33 -3.63 8.36
C SER A 747 -21.81 -3.25 8.12
N LYS A 748 -22.24 -2.09 8.65
CA LYS A 748 -23.59 -1.54 8.54
C LYS A 748 -23.83 -0.77 7.25
N TYR A 749 -22.78 -0.26 6.61
CA TYR A 749 -22.87 0.35 5.28
C TYR A 749 -22.87 -0.74 4.20
N ARG A 750 -23.87 -1.63 4.28
CA ARG A 750 -24.12 -2.67 3.28
C ARG A 750 -24.14 -2.05 1.89
N TYR A 751 -23.61 -2.76 0.91
CA TYR A 751 -23.89 -2.48 -0.50
C TYR A 751 -25.42 -2.59 -0.69
N PRO A 752 -26.02 -1.63 -1.42
CA PRO A 752 -27.47 -1.51 -1.52
C PRO A 752 -28.15 -2.82 -1.94
#